data_AF-A0AAD8YLJ0-F1
#
_entry.id   AF-A0AAD8YLJ0-F1
#
_cell.length_a   1.000
_cell.length_b   1.000
_cell.length_c   1.000
_cell.angle_alpha   90.00
_cell.angle_beta   90.00
_cell.angle_gamma   90.00
#
_symmetry.space_group_name_H-M   'P 1'
#
loop_
_entity.id
_entity.type
_entity.pdbx_description
1 polymer ?
#
loop_
_entity_poly.entity_id
_entity_poly.type
_entity_poly.pdbx_seq_one_letter_code
_entity_poly.pdbx_strand_id
1 'polypeptide(L)'
;MPARRLRNAQQPPPLLLRFLTLLLQVIACLLLTTTIYLFHLHHHSIHTATDTVAHNSPGGSALRHKLDLAHYILQKSNNQNEKAKEEVAREHGWKGNAAENFVRPAAAVADDIEVVDKSYHENKKSWSKLQQTLLQNNMLPTPIPRTHTSRGFSGLPPDQTPALEGALRGTIHCPNTDPQINELLSSMLASWNEPRGTRDDLAQYYYTDKDGTRQQHPFVPLPLDHFDPQHPEEVRTKRRRYLTFEPDTGGWNNLRISFENILTLAALSGRTLVLPPEQSMYLLYAKKGDTRNGYRQYTDYFNMTDNSDFLRRVPIISAEEFLRLEGGDDGFVPLNGYDETKKQHLLDVAKGCEERKKSEVFCEDLYDHYLAHGQLQPLISEPVAEQNCFVFDKDVFLYGDEYISKLSEDVQARIQTYCKNRPPVYYNKTMHDAPVWHFETMDLKWRLLTHSYALLFFTDPVIGNYYLRFARDYFRYHDEVYCAAGKMILAMQYEKDVLFGDAHNPGADLDRELVGGYSSLHVRRGDLQFPEVRFDSATWYENTKELWKPNEILYIATDERNATFFDDFRRKHSGPLRFFDDFRELADLDSIDSTLYGMIETVVSSRGSVFAGTWFSTFSGYIVRLRGYYGMSKYFTYYSWLDRKFFMHEWMNVGSGSLFAREYPVAWTGIDGDKFVDNDSEKPRKKAREVVSVDGGTFLERDTLYPRDEMEEAKAVAESELNKLGRGLAGRPMSETPAVLGAFRGHVSCDVNVDNSVVYWNEPQGHRDYAFKTPFGVGTDKPKYLAFTPDGGGFNNIRMSFEIILIIAAALDRILVLPPEQPMYLLRNDAAKRHRGLDAFFDIESPSFQKRVRVITMEQFVMKEGLVDIEGQPQGQFPADVEEFDHLATAAKECNKGMPKKKWKEGDLTSCDIVHAYLSKHGTTPEISASHHQCLVFDKGMFDTGKPDDEEGASEFCSSGKRKMVFLTKEFDEPQLLYIQAGKPPTRMLSHYYGYMYFSDVAVGNYYKRLVRDLLHYRPEINCAAGKIIKALQDEGKARGFLTDINGAGGYSAMHIRRGDFQYKNMKISGEEWVKNTNDVFEKNEILYIATDEKDKTFFEPFRRAGYTLRFLDDFKQLAGLQDLDPNHMGMLETVVASRGRKFSGTFRSTFSGYINRLRGYHGMSVTTSFYGSMGDRFKHHIWPAANIHSTNLDTYAKEWPDAWNGIDADVAPSKIEGTF
;
A
#
# COMPACT_ATOMS: atom_id res chain seq x y z
N MET A 1 -35.43 -35.63 -28.93
CA MET A 1 -36.65 -36.47 -28.84
C MET A 1 -36.27 -37.82 -28.25
N PRO A 2 -37.15 -38.51 -27.51
CA PRO A 2 -38.37 -38.08 -26.79
C PRO A 2 -38.31 -38.61 -25.31
N ALA A 3 -39.25 -38.50 -24.37
CA ALA A 3 -40.67 -38.18 -24.37
C ALA A 3 -41.19 -37.90 -22.93
N ARG A 4 -42.17 -36.99 -22.84
CA ARG A 4 -43.46 -37.08 -22.13
C ARG A 4 -43.58 -37.19 -20.57
N ARG A 5 -44.27 -36.15 -20.06
CA ARG A 5 -45.53 -36.13 -19.24
C ARG A 5 -45.54 -36.81 -17.86
N LEU A 6 -46.10 -36.11 -16.85
CA LEU A 6 -47.53 -36.20 -16.48
C LEU A 6 -47.93 -35.18 -15.41
N ARG A 7 -49.14 -34.62 -15.61
CA ARG A 7 -49.98 -33.91 -14.63
C ARG A 7 -50.67 -34.93 -13.72
N ASN A 8 -51.10 -34.52 -12.53
CA ASN A 8 -52.40 -34.94 -11.99
C ASN A 8 -53.04 -33.83 -11.14
N ALA A 9 -54.37 -33.82 -11.19
CA ALA A 9 -55.31 -32.82 -10.70
C ALA A 9 -56.19 -33.40 -9.56
N GLN A 10 -57.04 -32.53 -8.97
CA GLN A 10 -58.24 -32.74 -8.10
C GLN A 10 -58.05 -32.18 -6.68
N GLN A 11 -58.93 -31.39 -6.03
CA GLN A 11 -60.37 -31.02 -6.14
C GLN A 11 -60.61 -29.66 -5.41
N PRO A 12 -61.73 -28.92 -5.63
CA PRO A 12 -61.96 -27.60 -5.01
C PRO A 12 -62.71 -27.65 -3.65
N PRO A 13 -62.54 -26.67 -2.73
CA PRO A 13 -63.13 -26.68 -1.38
C PRO A 13 -64.56 -26.08 -1.30
N PRO A 14 -65.27 -26.27 -0.16
CA PRO A 14 -66.72 -26.10 -0.02
C PRO A 14 -67.21 -24.64 0.09
N LEU A 15 -68.53 -24.47 -0.06
CA LEU A 15 -69.31 -23.21 -0.18
C LEU A 15 -68.97 -22.08 0.83
N LEU A 16 -68.42 -22.40 2.00
CA LEU A 16 -67.99 -21.40 3.00
C LEU A 16 -66.84 -20.52 2.47
N LEU A 17 -65.99 -21.09 1.60
CA LEU A 17 -64.87 -20.40 0.96
C LEU A 17 -65.35 -19.39 -0.09
N ARG A 18 -66.54 -19.59 -0.69
CA ARG A 18 -67.14 -18.68 -1.68
C ARG A 18 -67.74 -17.42 -1.06
N PHE A 19 -68.27 -17.51 0.16
CA PHE A 19 -68.73 -16.34 0.92
C PHE A 19 -67.56 -15.53 1.47
N LEU A 20 -66.49 -16.19 1.93
CA LEU A 20 -65.27 -15.51 2.38
C LEU A 20 -64.56 -14.79 1.23
N THR A 21 -64.52 -15.38 0.03
CA THR A 21 -63.89 -14.74 -1.15
C THR A 21 -64.67 -13.52 -1.62
N LEU A 22 -66.01 -13.52 -1.54
CA LEU A 22 -66.82 -12.35 -1.89
C LEU A 22 -66.67 -11.20 -0.86
N LEU A 23 -66.58 -11.53 0.43
CA LEU A 23 -66.33 -10.54 1.49
C LEU A 23 -64.91 -9.94 1.37
N LEU A 24 -63.90 -10.78 1.07
CA LEU A 24 -62.52 -10.35 0.82
C LEU A 24 -62.40 -9.47 -0.42
N GLN A 25 -63.18 -9.73 -1.48
CA GLN A 25 -63.22 -8.87 -2.67
C GLN A 25 -63.83 -7.49 -2.39
N VAL A 26 -64.86 -7.41 -1.55
CA VAL A 26 -65.46 -6.11 -1.14
C VAL A 26 -64.50 -5.31 -0.26
N ILE A 27 -63.79 -5.97 0.67
CA ILE A 27 -62.77 -5.35 1.51
C ILE A 27 -61.56 -4.88 0.68
N ALA A 28 -61.11 -5.69 -0.29
CA ALA A 28 -60.04 -5.31 -1.22
C ALA A 28 -60.43 -4.11 -2.11
N CYS A 29 -61.70 -4.03 -2.57
CA CYS A 29 -62.19 -2.87 -3.32
C CYS A 29 -62.24 -1.59 -2.47
N LEU A 30 -62.64 -1.68 -1.20
CA LEU A 30 -62.64 -0.53 -0.27
C LEU A 30 -61.21 -0.06 0.08
N LEU A 31 -60.26 -0.98 0.25
CA LEU A 31 -58.85 -0.65 0.46
C LEU A 31 -58.22 -0.01 -0.79
N LEU A 32 -58.55 -0.50 -1.99
CA LEU A 32 -58.05 0.06 -3.25
C LEU A 32 -58.58 1.48 -3.49
N THR A 33 -59.86 1.76 -3.22
CA THR A 33 -60.42 3.12 -3.37
C THR A 33 -59.88 4.10 -2.33
N THR A 34 -59.61 3.64 -1.10
CA THR A 34 -58.98 4.46 -0.06
C THR A 34 -57.52 4.77 -0.39
N THR A 35 -56.80 3.80 -0.97
CA THR A 35 -55.40 3.97 -1.41
C THR A 35 -55.30 4.92 -2.62
N ILE A 36 -56.24 4.85 -3.57
CA ILE A 36 -56.34 5.79 -4.70
C ILE A 36 -56.69 7.21 -4.22
N TYR A 37 -57.57 7.36 -3.23
CA TYR A 37 -57.93 8.67 -2.64
C TYR A 37 -56.74 9.32 -1.90
N LEU A 38 -55.94 8.53 -1.16
CA LEU A 38 -54.73 9.00 -0.49
C LEU A 38 -53.59 9.30 -1.47
N PHE A 39 -53.46 8.54 -2.57
CA PHE A 39 -52.51 8.78 -3.65
C PHE A 39 -52.78 10.11 -4.37
N HIS A 40 -54.05 10.48 -4.58
CA HIS A 40 -54.43 11.78 -5.16
C HIS A 40 -54.23 12.98 -4.21
N LEU A 41 -54.35 12.79 -2.89
CA LEU A 41 -54.07 13.85 -1.89
C LEU A 41 -52.57 14.15 -1.75
N HIS A 42 -51.69 13.16 -1.91
CA HIS A 42 -50.24 13.37 -1.82
C HIS A 42 -49.66 14.07 -3.07
N HIS A 43 -50.24 13.82 -4.26
CA HIS A 43 -49.78 14.42 -5.51
C HIS A 43 -50.24 15.87 -5.77
N HIS A 44 -51.08 16.48 -4.93
CA HIS A 44 -51.52 17.87 -5.10
C HIS A 44 -50.65 18.91 -4.35
N SER A 45 -49.66 18.48 -3.56
CA SER A 45 -48.88 19.37 -2.67
C SER A 45 -47.44 19.71 -3.14
N ILE A 46 -46.99 19.30 -4.33
CA ILE A 46 -45.63 19.63 -4.81
C ILE A 46 -45.71 20.26 -6.21
N HIS A 47 -46.25 21.47 -6.26
CA HIS A 47 -46.05 22.42 -7.36
C HIS A 47 -46.27 23.84 -6.82
N THR A 48 -45.23 24.44 -6.25
CA THR A 48 -44.96 25.90 -6.27
C THR A 48 -43.71 26.23 -5.44
N ALA A 49 -42.56 26.32 -6.09
CA ALA A 49 -41.55 27.35 -5.86
C ALA A 49 -40.42 27.16 -6.88
N THR A 50 -40.38 28.08 -7.82
CA THR A 50 -39.43 28.21 -8.92
C THR A 50 -38.18 29.01 -8.51
N ASP A 51 -37.13 28.83 -9.30
CA ASP A 51 -36.03 29.77 -9.62
C ASP A 51 -34.92 29.97 -8.58
N THR A 52 -33.61 30.08 -8.89
CA THR A 52 -32.73 30.13 -10.09
C THR A 52 -31.29 30.10 -9.51
N VAL A 53 -30.20 29.64 -10.15
CA VAL A 53 -29.44 30.27 -11.25
C VAL A 53 -28.42 29.24 -11.78
N ALA A 54 -28.32 29.19 -13.10
CA ALA A 54 -27.38 28.39 -13.89
C ALA A 54 -26.11 29.16 -14.24
N HIS A 55 -25.02 28.44 -14.52
CA HIS A 55 -24.20 28.71 -15.71
C HIS A 55 -23.50 27.42 -16.17
N ASN A 56 -23.94 26.89 -17.32
CA ASN A 56 -23.07 26.38 -18.38
C ASN A 56 -23.86 26.50 -19.71
N SER A 57 -23.17 26.91 -20.76
CA SER A 57 -23.72 27.65 -21.89
C SER A 57 -24.78 26.90 -22.74
N PRO A 58 -25.72 27.61 -23.40
CA PRO A 58 -26.81 27.01 -24.17
C PRO A 58 -26.39 26.29 -25.47
N GLY A 59 -25.10 26.34 -25.84
CA GLY A 59 -24.57 25.68 -27.04
C GLY A 59 -24.31 24.19 -26.85
N GLY A 60 -24.01 23.73 -25.63
CA GLY A 60 -23.60 22.34 -25.36
C GLY A 60 -24.75 21.35 -25.20
N SER A 61 -25.88 21.77 -24.62
CA SER A 61 -27.05 20.90 -24.42
C SER A 61 -27.79 20.59 -25.71
N ALA A 62 -27.88 21.56 -26.62
CA ALA A 62 -28.46 21.36 -27.94
C ALA A 62 -27.59 20.47 -28.85
N LEU A 63 -26.26 20.48 -28.67
CA LEU A 63 -25.35 19.59 -29.39
C LEU A 63 -25.41 18.15 -28.84
N ARG A 64 -25.44 17.97 -27.51
CA ARG A 64 -25.65 16.66 -26.85
C ARG A 64 -26.96 16.00 -27.25
N HIS A 65 -28.07 16.73 -27.18
CA HIS A 65 -29.38 16.18 -27.53
C HIS A 65 -29.50 15.86 -29.04
N LYS A 66 -28.75 16.58 -29.91
CA LYS A 66 -28.67 16.26 -31.35
C LYS A 66 -27.79 15.04 -31.62
N LEU A 67 -26.71 14.84 -30.84
CA LEU A 67 -25.83 13.67 -30.90
C LEU A 67 -26.54 12.39 -30.42
N ASP A 68 -27.24 12.45 -29.28
CA ASP A 68 -27.99 11.32 -28.73
C ASP A 68 -29.13 10.88 -29.67
N LEU A 69 -29.82 11.84 -30.29
CA LEU A 69 -30.88 11.57 -31.27
C LEU A 69 -30.31 11.06 -32.60
N ALA A 70 -29.16 11.56 -33.06
CA ALA A 70 -28.48 11.05 -34.26
C ALA A 70 -28.01 9.60 -34.06
N HIS A 71 -27.40 9.29 -32.91
CA HIS A 71 -27.00 7.93 -32.53
C HIS A 71 -28.19 6.96 -32.52
N TYR A 72 -29.30 7.37 -31.91
CA TYR A 72 -30.51 6.56 -31.83
C TYR A 72 -31.17 6.34 -33.21
N ILE A 73 -31.19 7.37 -34.07
CA ILE A 73 -31.74 7.26 -35.43
C ILE A 73 -30.87 6.38 -36.32
N LEU A 74 -29.53 6.46 -36.24
CA LEU A 74 -28.60 5.60 -37.00
C LEU A 74 -28.73 4.13 -36.62
N GLN A 75 -28.88 3.85 -35.31
CA GLN A 75 -29.06 2.48 -34.80
C GLN A 75 -30.35 1.83 -35.31
N LYS A 76 -31.41 2.61 -35.57
CA LYS A 76 -32.69 2.11 -36.11
C LYS A 76 -32.87 2.27 -37.63
N SER A 77 -32.16 3.20 -38.28
CA SER A 77 -32.23 3.46 -39.72
C SER A 77 -31.65 2.33 -40.59
N ASN A 78 -30.78 1.48 -40.03
CA ASN A 78 -30.30 0.28 -40.73
C ASN A 78 -31.40 -0.75 -41.06
N ASN A 79 -32.62 -0.55 -40.56
CA ASN A 79 -33.79 -1.32 -40.96
C ASN A 79 -34.72 -0.42 -41.80
N GLN A 80 -34.71 -0.59 -43.13
CA GLN A 80 -35.57 0.11 -44.11
C GLN A 80 -37.07 -0.16 -43.86
N ASN A 81 -37.67 0.47 -42.84
CA ASN A 81 -39.07 0.26 -42.50
C ASN A 81 -39.76 1.61 -42.23
N GLU A 82 -40.49 2.12 -43.22
CA GLU A 82 -41.26 3.39 -43.14
C GLU A 82 -42.24 3.42 -41.95
N LYS A 83 -42.71 2.26 -41.47
CA LYS A 83 -43.55 2.15 -40.28
C LYS A 83 -42.88 2.59 -38.98
N ALA A 84 -41.58 2.41 -38.83
CA ALA A 84 -40.86 2.81 -37.62
C ALA A 84 -40.76 4.35 -37.51
N LYS A 85 -40.71 5.05 -38.65
CA LYS A 85 -40.69 6.52 -38.70
C LYS A 85 -42.05 7.13 -38.31
N GLU A 86 -43.15 6.50 -38.72
CA GLU A 86 -44.51 6.92 -38.34
C GLU A 86 -44.87 6.62 -36.86
N GLU A 87 -44.21 5.63 -36.26
CA GLU A 87 -44.40 5.27 -34.85
C GLU A 87 -43.71 6.27 -33.91
N VAL A 88 -42.49 6.69 -34.24
CA VAL A 88 -41.75 7.76 -33.52
C VAL A 88 -42.47 9.12 -33.65
N ALA A 89 -43.00 9.44 -34.83
CA ALA A 89 -43.79 10.67 -35.03
C ALA A 89 -45.08 10.71 -34.19
N ARG A 90 -45.68 9.55 -33.91
CA ARG A 90 -46.84 9.41 -33.02
C ARG A 90 -46.48 9.48 -31.54
N GLU A 91 -45.41 8.82 -31.13
CA GLU A 91 -45.03 8.70 -29.71
C GLU A 91 -44.56 10.03 -29.12
N HIS A 92 -44.00 10.91 -29.94
CA HIS A 92 -43.54 12.25 -29.53
C HIS A 92 -44.37 13.42 -30.10
N GLY A 93 -45.55 13.14 -30.65
CA GLY A 93 -46.56 14.16 -30.96
C GLY A 93 -46.25 15.09 -32.14
N TRP A 94 -45.60 14.61 -33.19
CA TRP A 94 -45.24 15.45 -34.34
C TRP A 94 -46.35 15.49 -35.41
N LYS A 95 -46.85 16.69 -35.72
CA LYS A 95 -47.74 16.97 -36.86
C LYS A 95 -47.16 18.13 -37.68
N GLY A 96 -46.48 17.84 -38.79
CA GLY A 96 -46.19 18.85 -39.81
C GLY A 96 -44.80 18.78 -40.45
N ASN A 97 -44.78 18.20 -41.65
CA ASN A 97 -43.94 18.37 -42.86
C ASN A 97 -42.46 18.82 -42.81
N ALA A 98 -41.71 18.11 -43.66
CA ALA A 98 -40.38 18.36 -44.23
C ALA A 98 -39.17 17.96 -43.36
N ALA A 99 -38.84 16.66 -43.44
CA ALA A 99 -37.62 16.02 -42.94
C ALA A 99 -36.30 16.52 -43.59
N GLU A 100 -36.37 17.38 -44.60
CA GLU A 100 -35.20 17.73 -45.42
C GLU A 100 -34.24 18.75 -44.77
N ASN A 101 -34.67 19.45 -43.71
CA ASN A 101 -33.86 20.48 -43.05
C ASN A 101 -32.89 19.96 -41.97
N PHE A 102 -32.86 18.65 -41.70
CA PHE A 102 -32.00 18.06 -40.66
C PHE A 102 -31.01 16.99 -41.17
N VAL A 103 -31.10 16.57 -42.43
CA VAL A 103 -30.36 15.40 -42.95
C VAL A 103 -28.92 15.75 -43.40
N ARG A 104 -28.58 17.02 -43.63
CA ARG A 104 -27.23 17.39 -44.11
C ARG A 104 -26.11 17.44 -43.03
N PRO A 105 -26.35 17.84 -41.76
CA PRO A 105 -25.28 17.87 -40.75
C PRO A 105 -25.10 16.55 -39.98
N ALA A 106 -26.13 15.71 -39.87
CA ALA A 106 -26.10 14.47 -39.08
C ALA A 106 -25.34 13.31 -39.78
N ALA A 107 -25.30 13.30 -41.11
CA ALA A 107 -24.54 12.30 -41.86
C ALA A 107 -23.01 12.43 -41.64
N ALA A 108 -22.50 13.66 -41.47
CA ALA A 108 -21.07 13.90 -41.25
C ALA A 108 -20.56 13.44 -39.88
N VAL A 109 -21.41 13.46 -38.84
CA VAL A 109 -21.05 13.06 -37.46
C VAL A 109 -21.22 11.55 -37.24
N ALA A 110 -22.14 10.92 -37.99
CA ALA A 110 -22.28 9.47 -38.04
C ALA A 110 -21.02 8.78 -38.57
N ASP A 111 -20.45 9.35 -39.64
CA ASP A 111 -19.26 8.83 -40.31
C ASP A 111 -18.03 8.87 -39.38
N ASP A 112 -17.87 9.91 -38.55
CA ASP A 112 -16.74 10.04 -37.62
C ASP A 112 -16.77 9.02 -36.45
N ILE A 113 -17.96 8.67 -35.95
CA ILE A 113 -18.12 7.71 -34.84
C ILE A 113 -17.97 6.26 -35.35
N GLU A 114 -18.45 5.98 -36.57
CA GLU A 114 -18.26 4.67 -37.21
C GLU A 114 -16.78 4.38 -37.54
N VAL A 115 -15.97 5.42 -37.76
CA VAL A 115 -14.51 5.31 -37.99
C VAL A 115 -13.76 5.00 -36.69
N VAL A 116 -14.13 5.62 -35.55
CA VAL A 116 -13.52 5.33 -34.23
C VAL A 116 -13.84 3.91 -33.77
N ASP A 117 -15.08 3.45 -33.95
CA ASP A 117 -15.53 2.09 -33.58
C ASP A 117 -14.83 0.99 -34.41
N LYS A 118 -14.63 1.21 -35.73
CA LYS A 118 -13.88 0.30 -36.61
C LYS A 118 -12.39 0.21 -36.24
N SER A 119 -11.74 1.35 -35.99
CA SER A 119 -10.31 1.40 -35.61
C SER A 119 -10.05 0.68 -34.27
N TYR A 120 -10.92 0.92 -33.28
CA TYR A 120 -10.90 0.26 -31.98
C TYR A 120 -11.05 -1.28 -32.10
N HIS A 121 -12.05 -1.76 -32.83
CA HIS A 121 -12.29 -3.19 -33.03
C HIS A 121 -11.16 -3.90 -33.78
N GLU A 122 -10.43 -3.19 -34.65
CA GLU A 122 -9.24 -3.76 -35.30
C GLU A 122 -8.03 -3.81 -34.37
N ASN A 123 -7.81 -2.79 -33.53
CA ASN A 123 -6.66 -2.74 -32.60
C ASN A 123 -6.70 -3.84 -31.56
N LYS A 124 -7.90 -4.28 -31.16
CA LYS A 124 -8.10 -5.36 -30.19
C LYS A 124 -8.00 -6.77 -30.73
N LYS A 125 -7.95 -6.95 -32.05
CA LYS A 125 -7.85 -8.30 -32.64
C LYS A 125 -6.43 -8.86 -32.53
N SER A 126 -5.41 -8.00 -32.50
CA SER A 126 -4.01 -8.44 -32.49
C SER A 126 -3.22 -7.83 -31.34
N TRP A 127 -2.49 -8.67 -30.59
CA TRP A 127 -1.58 -8.20 -29.54
C TRP A 127 -0.53 -7.24 -30.09
N SER A 128 0.02 -7.53 -31.28
CA SER A 128 0.99 -6.66 -31.95
C SER A 128 0.43 -5.28 -32.23
N LYS A 129 -0.85 -5.18 -32.64
CA LYS A 129 -1.48 -3.90 -32.94
C LYS A 129 -1.80 -3.13 -31.66
N LEU A 130 -2.33 -3.82 -30.65
CA LEU A 130 -2.64 -3.23 -29.35
C LEU A 130 -1.39 -2.66 -28.67
N GLN A 131 -0.29 -3.42 -28.58
CA GLN A 131 0.94 -2.93 -27.96
C GLN A 131 1.50 -1.69 -28.66
N GLN A 132 1.50 -1.70 -30.00
CA GLN A 132 1.94 -0.55 -30.79
C GLN A 132 1.07 0.67 -30.53
N THR A 133 -0.24 0.48 -30.47
CA THR A 133 -1.19 1.57 -30.20
C THR A 133 -1.00 2.15 -28.80
N LEU A 134 -0.83 1.29 -27.78
CA LEU A 134 -0.62 1.72 -26.41
C LEU A 134 0.67 2.54 -26.26
N LEU A 135 1.76 2.10 -26.90
CA LEU A 135 3.05 2.79 -26.87
C LEU A 135 3.02 4.10 -27.67
N GLN A 136 2.49 4.08 -28.89
CA GLN A 136 2.45 5.26 -29.76
C GLN A 136 1.57 6.37 -29.20
N ASN A 137 0.47 6.01 -28.54
CA ASN A 137 -0.48 6.97 -27.98
C ASN A 137 -0.20 7.27 -26.50
N ASN A 138 0.88 6.75 -25.92
CA ASN A 138 1.25 6.92 -24.52
C ASN A 138 0.11 6.56 -23.54
N MET A 139 -0.53 5.41 -23.77
CA MET A 139 -1.72 4.94 -23.03
C MET A 139 -1.41 3.87 -21.99
N LEU A 140 -0.16 3.76 -21.56
CA LEU A 140 0.24 2.82 -20.51
C LEU A 140 0.11 3.46 -19.13
N PRO A 141 -0.58 2.79 -18.17
CA PRO A 141 -0.48 3.14 -16.76
C PRO A 141 0.96 3.07 -16.27
N THR A 142 1.28 3.81 -15.20
CA THR A 142 2.61 3.75 -14.58
C THR A 142 2.77 2.41 -13.83
N PRO A 143 3.80 1.59 -14.14
CA PRO A 143 4.06 0.36 -13.42
C PRO A 143 4.31 0.57 -11.92
N ILE A 144 3.93 -0.40 -11.11
CA ILE A 144 4.23 -0.39 -9.66
C ILE A 144 5.72 -0.72 -9.47
N PRO A 145 6.51 0.12 -8.76
CA PRO A 145 7.91 -0.17 -8.52
C PRO A 145 8.10 -1.51 -7.82
N ARG A 146 9.12 -2.26 -8.21
CA ARG A 146 9.40 -3.57 -7.59
C ARG A 146 9.70 -3.48 -6.09
N THR A 147 10.16 -2.34 -5.59
CA THR A 147 10.35 -2.10 -4.15
C THR A 147 9.03 -2.04 -3.38
N HIS A 148 7.90 -1.81 -4.07
CA HIS A 148 6.56 -1.96 -3.50
C HIS A 148 6.19 -3.44 -3.57
N THR A 149 6.71 -4.19 -2.61
CA THR A 149 6.43 -5.62 -2.38
C THR A 149 4.95 -5.93 -2.53
N SER A 150 4.61 -7.10 -3.03
CA SER A 150 3.24 -7.60 -2.93
C SER A 150 2.91 -7.84 -1.47
N ARG A 151 1.99 -7.03 -0.94
CA ARG A 151 1.44 -7.15 0.41
C ARG A 151 -0.02 -7.48 0.22
N GLY A 152 -0.48 -8.62 0.73
CA GLY A 152 -1.91 -8.91 0.74
C GLY A 152 -2.69 -7.81 1.48
N PHE A 153 -4.02 -7.89 1.51
CA PHE A 153 -4.83 -6.91 2.24
C PHE A 153 -4.57 -7.03 3.76
N SER A 154 -3.48 -6.41 4.21
CA SER A 154 -2.91 -6.60 5.54
C SER A 154 -2.95 -5.31 6.34
N GLY A 155 -2.86 -4.17 5.66
CA GLY A 155 -2.84 -2.88 6.33
C GLY A 155 -1.63 -2.68 7.25
N LEU A 156 -0.64 -3.58 7.21
CA LEU A 156 0.47 -3.60 8.14
C LEU A 156 1.58 -2.64 7.67
N PRO A 157 2.05 -1.73 8.54
CA PRO A 157 3.16 -0.85 8.24
C PRO A 157 4.49 -1.63 8.15
N PRO A 158 5.52 -1.07 7.50
CA PRO A 158 6.78 -1.77 7.22
C PRO A 158 7.42 -2.46 8.45
N ASP A 159 7.42 -1.80 9.60
CA ASP A 159 7.95 -2.31 10.88
C ASP A 159 7.18 -3.50 11.45
N GLN A 160 5.93 -3.69 11.03
CA GLN A 160 5.11 -4.85 11.35
C GLN A 160 5.16 -5.91 10.26
N THR A 161 5.99 -5.73 9.25
CA THR A 161 6.20 -6.68 8.14
C THR A 161 7.67 -7.10 7.95
N PRO A 162 8.37 -7.55 9.01
CA PRO A 162 9.77 -7.99 8.91
C PRO A 162 10.00 -9.11 7.88
N ALA A 163 8.96 -9.84 7.46
CA ALA A 163 9.04 -10.82 6.38
C ALA A 163 9.39 -10.23 5.01
N LEU A 164 9.15 -8.93 4.82
CA LEU A 164 9.29 -8.24 3.54
C LEU A 164 10.60 -7.45 3.44
N GLU A 165 11.46 -7.49 4.45
CA GLU A 165 12.74 -6.80 4.43
C GLU A 165 13.64 -7.32 3.30
N GLY A 166 13.93 -6.47 2.32
CA GLY A 166 14.71 -6.85 1.13
C GLY A 166 13.92 -7.66 0.09
N ALA A 167 12.62 -7.89 0.31
CA ALA A 167 11.76 -8.50 -0.69
C ALA A 167 11.51 -7.52 -1.84
N LEU A 168 11.29 -8.05 -3.05
CA LEU A 168 10.83 -7.27 -4.20
C LEU A 168 9.57 -7.91 -4.77
N ARG A 169 8.67 -7.11 -5.36
CA ARG A 169 7.56 -7.63 -6.14
C ARG A 169 8.09 -8.49 -7.29
N GLY A 170 7.40 -9.60 -7.51
CA GLY A 170 7.74 -10.58 -8.54
C GLY A 170 7.67 -10.04 -9.97
N THR A 171 8.16 -10.85 -10.90
CA THR A 171 8.17 -10.55 -12.33
C THR A 171 7.57 -11.68 -13.13
N ILE A 172 6.97 -11.36 -14.27
CA ILE A 172 6.54 -12.32 -15.28
C ILE A 172 7.29 -12.06 -16.58
N HIS A 173 7.51 -13.11 -17.37
CA HIS A 173 8.14 -13.01 -18.67
C HIS A 173 7.16 -13.37 -19.79
N CYS A 174 6.73 -12.35 -20.54
CA CYS A 174 5.81 -12.51 -21.65
C CYS A 174 6.53 -12.48 -22.99
N PRO A 175 6.49 -13.57 -23.78
CA PRO A 175 7.10 -13.58 -25.10
C PRO A 175 6.39 -12.57 -26.02
N ASN A 176 7.14 -12.03 -26.98
CA ASN A 176 6.64 -11.10 -28.01
C ASN A 176 5.94 -9.84 -27.43
N THR A 177 6.40 -9.39 -26.26
CA THR A 177 5.86 -8.22 -25.54
C THR A 177 6.95 -7.19 -25.32
N ASP A 178 6.66 -5.92 -25.63
CA ASP A 178 7.59 -4.81 -25.36
C ASP A 178 8.02 -4.78 -23.88
N PRO A 179 9.31 -4.52 -23.56
CA PRO A 179 9.79 -4.50 -22.18
C PRO A 179 9.01 -3.59 -21.22
N GLN A 180 8.53 -2.43 -21.69
CA GLN A 180 7.76 -1.50 -20.85
C GLN A 180 6.39 -2.09 -20.50
N ILE A 181 5.77 -2.77 -21.46
CA ILE A 181 4.51 -3.47 -21.22
C ILE A 181 4.75 -4.70 -20.34
N ASN A 182 5.85 -5.43 -20.54
CA ASN A 182 6.19 -6.57 -19.68
C ASN A 182 6.40 -6.15 -18.22
N GLU A 183 7.05 -5.00 -17.98
CA GLU A 183 7.20 -4.41 -16.64
C GLU A 183 5.84 -4.03 -16.06
N LEU A 184 4.96 -3.41 -16.85
CA LEU A 184 3.59 -3.12 -16.44
C LEU A 184 2.83 -4.40 -16.05
N LEU A 185 2.82 -5.42 -16.91
CA LEU A 185 2.13 -6.68 -16.66
C LEU A 185 2.69 -7.39 -15.42
N SER A 186 4.01 -7.38 -15.24
CA SER A 186 4.68 -7.88 -14.03
C SER A 186 4.17 -7.17 -12.78
N SER A 187 4.20 -5.83 -12.79
CA SER A 187 3.79 -5.03 -11.64
C SER A 187 2.31 -5.19 -11.29
N MET A 188 1.47 -5.42 -12.31
CA MET A 188 0.01 -5.59 -12.20
C MET A 188 -0.38 -7.00 -11.71
N LEU A 189 0.37 -8.05 -12.07
CA LEU A 189 -0.04 -9.44 -11.87
C LEU A 189 0.80 -10.23 -10.87
N ALA A 190 1.97 -9.72 -10.48
CA ALA A 190 2.78 -10.35 -9.45
C ALA A 190 2.18 -10.13 -8.06
N SER A 191 1.34 -11.08 -7.63
CA SER A 191 0.81 -11.19 -6.26
C SER A 191 1.81 -11.83 -5.27
N TRP A 192 3.05 -12.02 -5.70
CA TRP A 192 4.13 -12.63 -4.93
C TRP A 192 5.35 -11.72 -4.85
N ASN A 193 6.29 -12.10 -3.98
CA ASN A 193 7.60 -11.47 -3.88
C ASN A 193 8.73 -12.39 -4.39
N GLU A 194 9.66 -11.82 -5.16
CA GLU A 194 10.82 -12.49 -5.73
C GLU A 194 11.95 -11.44 -6.00
N PRO A 195 13.11 -11.50 -5.32
CA PRO A 195 13.37 -12.37 -4.16
C PRO A 195 12.42 -12.04 -3.00
N ARG A 196 12.25 -13.00 -2.10
CA ARG A 196 11.49 -12.80 -0.86
C ARG A 196 12.34 -12.05 0.14
N GLY A 197 11.78 -11.74 1.31
CA GLY A 197 12.54 -10.99 2.30
C GLY A 197 13.73 -11.80 2.79
N THR A 198 14.83 -11.10 3.05
CA THR A 198 16.08 -11.64 3.63
C THR A 198 15.81 -12.47 4.88
N ARG A 199 14.82 -12.05 5.67
CA ARG A 199 14.30 -12.83 6.77
C ARG A 199 13.69 -14.13 6.28
N ASP A 200 12.67 -14.14 5.42
CA ASP A 200 12.03 -15.37 4.93
C ASP A 200 13.01 -16.32 4.19
N ASP A 201 14.07 -15.77 3.61
CA ASP A 201 15.15 -16.54 3.01
C ASP A 201 15.91 -17.39 4.06
N LEU A 202 16.05 -16.92 5.31
CA LEU A 202 16.80 -17.57 6.39
C LEU A 202 15.97 -17.99 7.62
N ALA A 203 14.76 -17.46 7.80
CA ALA A 203 13.97 -17.51 9.03
C ALA A 203 13.11 -18.75 9.14
N GLN A 204 12.92 -19.48 8.05
CA GLN A 204 12.30 -20.79 8.17
C GLN A 204 13.22 -21.74 8.98
N TYR A 205 14.54 -21.56 8.93
CA TYR A 205 15.49 -22.50 9.53
C TYR A 205 15.91 -22.16 10.95
N TYR A 206 15.64 -20.94 11.40
CA TYR A 206 16.12 -20.47 12.67
C TYR A 206 15.07 -19.64 13.38
N TYR A 207 14.83 -19.93 14.64
CA TYR A 207 14.04 -19.10 15.54
C TYR A 207 14.94 -18.57 16.65
N THR A 208 14.55 -17.46 17.25
CA THR A 208 15.20 -16.95 18.46
C THR A 208 14.45 -17.53 19.66
N ASP A 209 15.13 -18.30 20.51
CA ASP A 209 14.53 -18.83 21.72
C ASP A 209 14.26 -17.73 22.75
N LYS A 210 13.60 -18.09 23.88
CA LYS A 210 13.22 -17.14 24.94
C LYS A 210 14.41 -16.39 25.56
N ASP A 211 15.63 -16.91 25.36
CA ASP A 211 16.87 -16.37 25.88
C ASP A 211 17.62 -15.52 24.84
N GLY A 212 17.02 -15.27 23.67
CA GLY A 212 17.62 -14.46 22.62
C GLY A 212 18.62 -15.21 21.74
N THR A 213 18.72 -16.54 21.87
CA THR A 213 19.68 -17.35 21.12
C THR A 213 19.06 -17.89 19.84
N ARG A 214 19.77 -17.76 18.71
CA ARG A 214 19.33 -18.31 17.43
C ARG A 214 19.47 -19.83 17.44
N GLN A 215 18.35 -20.53 17.37
CA GLN A 215 18.25 -21.99 17.37
C GLN A 215 17.74 -22.48 16.03
N GLN A 216 18.20 -23.67 15.59
CA GLN A 216 17.63 -24.30 14.41
C GLN A 216 16.18 -24.70 14.66
N HIS A 217 15.31 -24.40 13.70
CA HIS A 217 13.89 -24.65 13.79
C HIS A 217 13.58 -26.15 13.91
N PRO A 218 12.72 -26.56 14.88
CA PRO A 218 12.51 -27.97 15.22
C PRO A 218 11.81 -28.75 14.10
N PHE A 219 10.98 -28.08 13.30
CA PHE A 219 10.22 -28.68 12.21
C PHE A 219 10.85 -28.48 10.85
N VAL A 220 11.56 -27.36 10.66
CA VAL A 220 11.83 -26.85 9.32
C VAL A 220 13.21 -27.32 8.91
N PRO A 221 13.31 -28.13 7.84
CA PRO A 221 14.59 -28.64 7.36
C PRO A 221 15.50 -27.48 6.95
N LEU A 222 16.82 -27.52 7.13
CA LEU A 222 17.75 -26.60 6.44
C LEU A 222 17.58 -26.70 4.91
N PRO A 223 17.82 -25.63 4.11
CA PRO A 223 17.84 -25.81 2.65
C PRO A 223 18.96 -26.80 2.32
N LEU A 224 18.87 -27.45 1.16
CA LEU A 224 19.98 -28.31 0.74
C LEU A 224 21.20 -27.44 0.44
N ASP A 225 22.22 -27.53 1.31
CA ASP A 225 23.44 -26.68 1.31
C ASP A 225 24.24 -26.74 -0.01
N HIS A 226 24.02 -27.78 -0.81
CA HIS A 226 24.60 -27.97 -2.14
C HIS A 226 23.51 -28.32 -3.15
N PHE A 227 22.67 -27.34 -3.49
CA PHE A 227 21.81 -27.43 -4.67
C PHE A 227 22.57 -26.85 -5.88
N ASP A 228 22.98 -27.73 -6.80
CA ASP A 228 23.50 -27.33 -8.12
C ASP A 228 22.32 -27.18 -9.09
N PRO A 229 22.00 -25.96 -9.58
CA PRO A 229 20.95 -25.75 -10.56
C PRO A 229 21.21 -26.47 -11.90
N GLN A 230 22.46 -26.85 -12.19
CA GLN A 230 22.83 -27.55 -13.42
C GLN A 230 22.67 -29.07 -13.32
N HIS A 231 22.61 -29.63 -12.09
CA HIS A 231 22.44 -31.07 -11.81
C HIS A 231 21.41 -31.29 -10.68
N PRO A 232 20.16 -30.83 -10.84
CA PRO A 232 19.13 -30.89 -9.79
C PRO A 232 18.80 -32.32 -9.32
N GLU A 233 19.04 -33.33 -10.16
CA GLU A 233 18.84 -34.76 -9.88
C GLU A 233 19.73 -35.30 -8.75
N GLU A 234 20.97 -34.82 -8.60
CA GLU A 234 21.89 -35.29 -7.55
C GLU A 234 21.42 -34.86 -6.14
N VAL A 235 20.66 -33.76 -6.07
CA VAL A 235 20.18 -33.15 -4.83
C VAL A 235 18.90 -33.83 -4.34
N ARG A 236 18.07 -34.33 -5.28
CA ARG A 236 16.83 -35.07 -5.03
C ARG A 236 17.03 -36.37 -4.23
N THR A 237 18.25 -36.91 -4.20
CA THR A 237 18.59 -38.22 -3.57
C THR A 237 19.18 -38.13 -2.16
N LYS A 238 19.60 -36.94 -1.69
CA LYS A 238 20.27 -36.78 -0.38
C LYS A 238 19.33 -36.84 0.83
N ARG A 239 18.04 -36.54 0.65
CA ARG A 239 17.00 -36.67 1.70
C ARG A 239 16.19 -37.94 1.47
N ARG A 240 16.61 -39.05 2.07
CA ARG A 240 15.90 -40.36 2.04
C ARG A 240 14.64 -40.35 2.94
N ARG A 241 13.75 -39.37 2.75
CA ARG A 241 12.41 -39.28 3.35
C ARG A 241 11.44 -38.71 2.33
N TYR A 242 10.36 -39.43 2.07
CA TYR A 242 9.45 -39.17 0.95
C TYR A 242 8.04 -38.86 1.44
N LEU A 243 7.35 -37.99 0.70
CA LEU A 243 5.91 -37.77 0.83
C LEU A 243 5.28 -38.21 -0.50
N THR A 244 4.40 -39.22 -0.43
CA THR A 244 3.62 -39.70 -1.58
C THR A 244 2.14 -39.39 -1.35
N PHE A 245 1.38 -39.17 -2.42
CA PHE A 245 -0.04 -38.86 -2.30
C PHE A 245 -0.79 -39.31 -3.55
N GLU A 246 -2.08 -39.56 -3.38
CA GLU A 246 -3.03 -39.79 -4.46
C GLU A 246 -3.69 -38.47 -4.85
N PRO A 247 -4.00 -38.20 -6.13
CA PRO A 247 -4.74 -37.00 -6.52
C PRO A 247 -6.22 -37.01 -6.14
N ASP A 248 -6.74 -35.83 -5.81
CA ASP A 248 -8.16 -35.64 -5.54
C ASP A 248 -9.03 -36.00 -6.76
N THR A 249 -10.20 -36.61 -6.54
CA THR A 249 -11.10 -37.03 -7.63
C THR A 249 -12.02 -35.92 -8.16
N GLY A 250 -11.90 -34.69 -7.64
CA GLY A 250 -12.68 -33.52 -8.02
C GLY A 250 -12.11 -32.71 -9.19
N GLY A 251 -12.73 -31.57 -9.49
CA GLY A 251 -12.25 -30.66 -10.54
C GLY A 251 -10.95 -29.94 -10.15
N TRP A 252 -10.33 -29.24 -11.11
CA TRP A 252 -9.01 -28.58 -10.94
C TRP A 252 -8.83 -27.82 -9.62
N ASN A 253 -9.78 -26.96 -9.23
CA ASN A 253 -9.62 -26.18 -8.01
C ASN A 253 -9.68 -27.03 -6.72
N ASN A 254 -10.26 -28.23 -6.75
CA ASN A 254 -10.20 -29.17 -5.63
C ASN A 254 -8.85 -29.89 -5.60
N LEU A 255 -8.38 -30.36 -6.77
CA LEU A 255 -7.01 -30.87 -6.96
C LEU A 255 -5.97 -29.86 -6.47
N ARG A 256 -6.15 -28.59 -6.80
CA ARG A 256 -5.35 -27.45 -6.35
C ARG A 256 -5.28 -27.36 -4.83
N ILE A 257 -6.43 -27.41 -4.16
CA ILE A 257 -6.51 -27.32 -2.69
C ILE A 257 -5.79 -28.50 -2.05
N SER A 258 -6.05 -29.73 -2.50
CA SER A 258 -5.37 -30.93 -1.99
C SER A 258 -3.85 -30.82 -2.19
N PHE A 259 -3.42 -30.46 -3.40
CA PHE A 259 -2.01 -30.33 -3.73
C PHE A 259 -1.29 -29.22 -2.96
N GLU A 260 -1.94 -28.08 -2.70
CA GLU A 260 -1.39 -27.02 -1.86
C GLU A 260 -1.09 -27.52 -0.43
N ASN A 261 -1.99 -28.32 0.17
CA ASN A 261 -1.73 -28.96 1.48
C ASN A 261 -0.52 -29.87 1.41
N ILE A 262 -0.48 -30.76 0.41
CA ILE A 262 0.60 -31.72 0.21
C ILE A 262 1.94 -30.99 0.07
N LEU A 263 1.96 -29.90 -0.71
CA LEU A 263 3.17 -29.15 -0.95
C LEU A 263 3.66 -28.41 0.31
N THR A 264 2.74 -27.75 1.04
CA THR A 264 3.07 -27.13 2.32
C THR A 264 3.58 -28.16 3.32
N LEU A 265 2.98 -29.35 3.39
CA LEU A 265 3.41 -30.44 4.26
C LEU A 265 4.78 -31.01 3.84
N ALA A 266 5.07 -31.12 2.54
CA ALA A 266 6.37 -31.55 2.06
C ALA A 266 7.46 -30.53 2.43
N ALA A 267 7.20 -29.24 2.22
CA ALA A 267 8.09 -28.14 2.64
C ALA A 267 8.34 -28.15 4.14
N LEU A 268 7.28 -28.38 4.91
CA LEU A 268 7.32 -28.33 6.36
C LEU A 268 8.01 -29.53 6.99
N SER A 269 7.81 -30.73 6.44
CA SER A 269 8.47 -31.95 6.93
C SER A 269 9.87 -32.17 6.33
N GLY A 270 10.24 -31.37 5.33
CA GLY A 270 11.50 -31.49 4.61
C GLY A 270 11.67 -32.76 3.82
N ARG A 271 10.57 -33.26 3.27
CA ARG A 271 10.54 -34.47 2.46
C ARG A 271 10.78 -34.13 0.99
N THR A 272 11.29 -35.11 0.26
CA THR A 272 11.17 -35.13 -1.20
C THR A 272 9.73 -35.48 -1.54
N LEU A 273 9.06 -34.59 -2.27
CA LEU A 273 7.70 -34.82 -2.77
C LEU A 273 7.75 -35.75 -3.98
N VAL A 274 7.02 -36.85 -3.92
CA VAL A 274 6.82 -37.75 -5.05
C VAL A 274 5.52 -37.36 -5.72
N LEU A 275 5.60 -36.91 -6.97
CA LEU A 275 4.40 -36.66 -7.75
C LEU A 275 3.74 -37.98 -8.14
N PRO A 276 2.39 -38.03 -8.16
CA PRO A 276 1.66 -39.17 -8.68
C PRO A 276 2.05 -39.44 -10.14
N PRO A 277 1.76 -40.64 -10.68
CA PRO A 277 1.90 -40.88 -12.11
C PRO A 277 1.08 -39.88 -12.93
N GLU A 278 1.51 -39.63 -14.18
CA GLU A 278 0.70 -38.81 -15.06
C GLU A 278 -0.68 -39.45 -15.25
N GLN A 279 -1.73 -38.64 -15.24
CA GLN A 279 -3.09 -39.14 -15.39
C GLN A 279 -4.02 -38.07 -15.98
N SER A 280 -5.21 -38.50 -16.41
CA SER A 280 -6.23 -37.57 -16.88
C SER A 280 -6.96 -36.91 -15.71
N MET A 281 -6.90 -35.58 -15.64
CA MET A 281 -7.53 -34.81 -14.58
C MET A 281 -9.00 -34.47 -14.93
N TYR A 282 -9.91 -34.63 -13.97
CA TYR A 282 -11.34 -34.40 -14.16
C TYR A 282 -11.65 -32.96 -14.62
N LEU A 283 -12.49 -32.84 -15.67
CA LEU A 283 -12.88 -31.58 -16.36
C LEU A 283 -11.75 -30.86 -17.12
N LEU A 284 -10.54 -31.39 -17.14
CA LEU A 284 -9.41 -30.89 -17.92
C LEU A 284 -9.15 -31.80 -19.14
N TYR A 285 -10.18 -31.99 -19.96
CA TYR A 285 -10.10 -32.89 -21.10
C TYR A 285 -9.22 -32.33 -22.23
N ALA A 286 -8.41 -33.20 -22.82
CA ALA A 286 -7.68 -32.94 -24.05
C ALA A 286 -8.60 -32.43 -25.16
N LYS A 287 -8.21 -31.30 -25.79
CA LYS A 287 -8.82 -30.86 -27.06
C LYS A 287 -8.07 -31.46 -28.25
N LYS A 288 -8.68 -31.36 -29.43
CA LYS A 288 -8.10 -31.81 -30.71
C LYS A 288 -6.75 -31.13 -30.93
N GLY A 289 -5.66 -31.91 -30.93
CA GLY A 289 -4.29 -31.42 -31.06
C GLY A 289 -3.40 -31.70 -29.85
N ASP A 290 -3.96 -32.16 -28.73
CA ASP A 290 -3.19 -32.59 -27.57
C ASP A 290 -2.38 -33.86 -27.88
N THR A 291 -1.05 -33.76 -27.82
CA THR A 291 -0.11 -34.85 -28.08
C THR A 291 0.09 -35.77 -26.88
N ARG A 292 -0.38 -35.39 -25.69
CA ARG A 292 -0.26 -36.15 -24.44
C ARG A 292 -1.50 -36.99 -24.13
N ASN A 293 -2.46 -37.08 -25.05
CA ASN A 293 -3.69 -37.85 -24.89
C ASN A 293 -4.48 -37.54 -23.59
N GLY A 294 -4.37 -36.31 -23.07
CA GLY A 294 -5.04 -35.88 -21.84
C GLY A 294 -4.34 -36.27 -20.53
N TYR A 295 -3.18 -36.93 -20.58
CA TYR A 295 -2.33 -37.15 -19.40
C TYR A 295 -1.65 -35.83 -19.00
N ARG A 296 -1.70 -35.52 -17.70
CA ARG A 296 -1.17 -34.29 -17.11
C ARG A 296 -0.54 -34.56 -15.75
N GLN A 297 0.29 -33.61 -15.33
CA GLN A 297 1.00 -33.57 -14.06
C GLN A 297 0.85 -32.18 -13.43
N TYR A 298 1.00 -32.06 -12.10
CA TYR A 298 0.89 -30.76 -11.42
C TYR A 298 1.90 -29.70 -11.91
N THR A 299 3.07 -30.15 -12.40
CA THR A 299 4.13 -29.29 -12.96
C THR A 299 3.76 -28.67 -14.29
N ASP A 300 2.72 -29.18 -14.97
CA ASP A 300 2.20 -28.56 -16.19
C ASP A 300 1.43 -27.26 -15.89
N TYR A 301 1.05 -27.05 -14.63
CA TYR A 301 0.23 -25.91 -14.21
C TYR A 301 1.00 -24.93 -13.34
N PHE A 302 1.84 -25.43 -12.43
CA PHE A 302 2.62 -24.60 -11.50
C PHE A 302 4.11 -24.64 -11.84
N ASN A 303 4.75 -23.48 -11.77
CA ASN A 303 6.18 -23.36 -12.02
C ASN A 303 7.01 -23.87 -10.82
N MET A 304 7.21 -25.18 -10.77
CA MET A 304 7.81 -25.90 -9.64
C MET A 304 9.11 -26.64 -9.98
N THR A 305 9.41 -26.89 -11.26
CA THR A 305 10.62 -27.62 -11.68
C THR A 305 11.78 -26.70 -12.02
N ASP A 306 11.49 -25.45 -12.40
CA ASP A 306 12.52 -24.52 -12.89
C ASP A 306 12.87 -23.46 -11.83
N ASN A 307 12.09 -23.41 -10.75
CA ASN A 307 12.32 -22.54 -9.61
C ASN A 307 13.34 -23.16 -8.64
N SER A 308 14.62 -22.82 -8.84
CA SER A 308 15.74 -23.33 -8.03
C SER A 308 15.60 -23.05 -6.52
N ASP A 309 15.03 -21.91 -6.14
CA ASP A 309 14.82 -21.55 -4.74
C ASP A 309 13.68 -22.36 -4.10
N PHE A 310 12.62 -22.66 -4.87
CA PHE A 310 11.59 -23.61 -4.46
C PHE A 310 12.14 -25.03 -4.30
N LEU A 311 12.90 -25.54 -5.27
CA LEU A 311 13.45 -26.91 -5.24
C LEU A 311 14.45 -27.15 -4.11
N ARG A 312 15.13 -26.11 -3.62
CA ARG A 312 15.94 -26.18 -2.39
C ARG A 312 15.12 -26.50 -1.15
N ARG A 313 13.83 -26.14 -1.14
CA ARG A 313 12.90 -26.32 -0.02
C ARG A 313 12.12 -27.62 -0.18
N VAL A 314 11.56 -27.84 -1.37
CA VAL A 314 10.80 -29.04 -1.73
C VAL A 314 11.43 -29.71 -2.96
N PRO A 315 12.32 -30.69 -2.77
CA PRO A 315 12.77 -31.54 -3.86
C PRO A 315 11.58 -32.34 -4.41
N ILE A 316 11.47 -32.46 -5.74
CA ILE A 316 10.38 -33.17 -6.41
C ILE A 316 10.95 -34.26 -7.32
N ILE A 317 10.37 -35.47 -7.25
CA ILE A 317 10.64 -36.60 -8.17
C ILE A 317 9.32 -37.18 -8.71
N SER A 318 9.40 -37.91 -9.82
CA SER A 318 8.24 -38.67 -10.35
C SER A 318 8.04 -39.99 -9.60
N ALA A 319 6.85 -40.57 -9.70
CA ALA A 319 6.57 -41.92 -9.18
C ALA A 319 7.50 -42.98 -9.81
N GLU A 320 7.79 -42.89 -11.10
CA GLU A 320 8.75 -43.78 -11.79
C GLU A 320 10.16 -43.66 -11.18
N GLU A 321 10.65 -42.43 -10.98
CA GLU A 321 11.96 -42.20 -10.38
C GLU A 321 12.01 -42.72 -8.94
N PHE A 322 10.93 -42.52 -8.17
CA PHE A 322 10.81 -43.03 -6.81
C PHE A 322 10.88 -44.56 -6.75
N LEU A 323 10.10 -45.28 -7.57
CA LEU A 323 10.17 -46.75 -7.63
C LEU A 323 11.55 -47.25 -8.08
N ARG A 324 12.19 -46.56 -9.02
CA ARG A 324 13.54 -46.93 -9.46
C ARG A 324 14.57 -46.79 -8.34
N LEU A 325 14.42 -45.78 -7.47
CA LEU A 325 15.34 -45.50 -6.36
C LEU A 325 15.07 -46.39 -5.14
N GLU A 326 13.80 -46.58 -4.78
CA GLU A 326 13.38 -47.18 -3.51
C GLU A 326 12.67 -48.54 -3.67
N GLY A 327 12.59 -49.08 -4.89
CA GLY A 327 11.99 -50.39 -5.21
C GLY A 327 12.94 -51.58 -5.18
N GLY A 328 14.24 -51.37 -4.95
CA GLY A 328 15.25 -52.42 -4.81
C GLY A 328 15.28 -53.08 -3.42
N ASP A 329 16.20 -54.03 -3.21
CA ASP A 329 16.28 -54.83 -1.97
C ASP A 329 16.51 -54.01 -0.69
N ASP A 330 17.20 -52.87 -0.79
CA ASP A 330 17.52 -51.95 0.33
C ASP A 330 16.65 -50.66 0.30
N GLY A 331 15.58 -50.67 -0.49
CA GLY A 331 14.67 -49.54 -0.67
C GLY A 331 13.50 -49.53 0.32
N PHE A 332 12.83 -48.38 0.47
CA PHE A 332 11.69 -48.26 1.38
C PHE A 332 10.37 -48.83 0.83
N VAL A 333 10.27 -49.09 -0.47
CA VAL A 333 9.08 -49.65 -1.14
C VAL A 333 9.46 -50.88 -2.00
N PRO A 334 9.99 -51.95 -1.39
CA PRO A 334 10.60 -53.09 -2.09
C PRO A 334 9.65 -53.81 -3.07
N LEU A 335 10.14 -54.09 -4.29
CA LEU A 335 9.41 -54.82 -5.34
C LEU A 335 9.80 -56.31 -5.47
N ASN A 336 10.88 -56.71 -4.83
CA ASN A 336 11.47 -58.06 -4.82
C ASN A 336 10.54 -59.17 -4.30
N GLY A 337 9.47 -58.84 -3.58
CA GLY A 337 8.41 -59.78 -3.19
C GLY A 337 7.43 -60.17 -4.31
N TYR A 338 7.49 -59.52 -5.47
CA TYR A 338 6.62 -59.75 -6.63
C TYR A 338 7.32 -60.52 -7.76
N ASP A 339 6.55 -61.17 -8.63
CA ASP A 339 7.08 -61.74 -9.88
C ASP A 339 7.39 -60.63 -10.91
N GLU A 340 8.16 -60.96 -11.95
CA GLU A 340 8.60 -59.98 -12.95
C GLU A 340 7.43 -59.32 -13.70
N THR A 341 6.30 -60.00 -13.84
CA THR A 341 5.11 -59.44 -14.48
C THR A 341 4.49 -58.33 -13.63
N LYS A 342 4.30 -58.57 -12.32
CA LYS A 342 3.76 -57.56 -11.40
C LYS A 342 4.75 -56.42 -11.15
N LYS A 343 6.06 -56.69 -11.15
CA LYS A 343 7.09 -55.63 -11.10
C LYS A 343 7.00 -54.70 -12.30
N GLN A 344 6.95 -55.27 -13.51
CA GLN A 344 6.85 -54.49 -14.74
C GLN A 344 5.54 -53.70 -14.79
N HIS A 345 4.43 -54.30 -14.35
CA HIS A 345 3.14 -53.61 -14.22
C HIS A 345 3.22 -52.37 -13.33
N LEU A 346 3.78 -52.48 -12.12
CA LEU A 346 3.93 -51.33 -11.22
C LEU A 346 4.84 -50.24 -11.80
N LEU A 347 5.89 -50.60 -12.54
CA LEU A 347 6.75 -49.65 -13.25
C LEU A 347 6.01 -48.94 -14.40
N ASP A 348 5.11 -49.63 -15.09
CA ASP A 348 4.31 -49.05 -16.17
C ASP A 348 3.22 -48.12 -15.61
N VAL A 349 2.54 -48.51 -14.52
CA VAL A 349 1.59 -47.66 -13.78
C VAL A 349 2.27 -46.40 -13.24
N ALA A 350 3.53 -46.51 -12.78
CA ALA A 350 4.28 -45.37 -12.24
C ALA A 350 4.66 -44.29 -13.26
N LYS A 351 4.66 -44.62 -14.56
CA LYS A 351 4.84 -43.65 -15.65
C LYS A 351 3.57 -42.89 -15.94
N GLY A 352 2.44 -43.60 -15.96
CA GLY A 352 1.12 -43.01 -16.13
C GLY A 352 0.03 -44.04 -15.91
N CYS A 353 -1.11 -43.60 -15.38
CA CYS A 353 -2.17 -44.49 -14.94
C CYS A 353 -3.58 -43.92 -15.22
N GLU A 354 -4.59 -44.79 -15.14
CA GLU A 354 -5.99 -44.42 -15.28
C GLU A 354 -6.81 -44.80 -14.04
N GLU A 355 -7.70 -43.91 -13.59
CA GLU A 355 -8.66 -44.14 -12.48
C GLU A 355 -9.86 -45.01 -12.89
N ARG A 356 -9.59 -46.08 -13.65
CA ARG A 356 -10.59 -47.00 -14.17
C ARG A 356 -10.20 -48.42 -13.77
N LYS A 357 -11.00 -49.05 -12.90
CA LYS A 357 -10.79 -50.42 -12.38
C LYS A 357 -10.56 -51.53 -13.42
N LYS A 358 -10.85 -51.29 -14.70
CA LYS A 358 -10.64 -52.23 -15.81
C LYS A 358 -9.47 -51.84 -16.72
N SER A 359 -8.74 -50.78 -16.39
CA SER A 359 -7.56 -50.34 -17.13
C SER A 359 -6.40 -51.31 -16.89
N GLU A 360 -5.55 -51.49 -17.90
CA GLU A 360 -4.30 -52.24 -17.78
C GLU A 360 -3.23 -51.46 -16.99
N VAL A 361 -3.47 -50.18 -16.70
CA VAL A 361 -2.60 -49.31 -15.88
C VAL A 361 -3.42 -48.65 -14.76
N PHE A 362 -3.99 -49.45 -13.88
CA PHE A 362 -4.88 -48.95 -12.83
C PHE A 362 -4.10 -48.27 -11.69
N CYS A 363 -4.41 -47.00 -11.40
CA CYS A 363 -3.65 -46.19 -10.43
C CYS A 363 -3.62 -46.78 -9.02
N GLU A 364 -4.75 -47.34 -8.55
CA GLU A 364 -4.91 -47.93 -7.21
C GLU A 364 -3.88 -49.04 -6.95
N ASP A 365 -3.42 -49.77 -7.97
CA ASP A 365 -2.42 -50.84 -7.80
C ASP A 365 -1.07 -50.31 -7.28
N LEU A 366 -0.68 -49.11 -7.69
CA LEU A 366 0.54 -48.45 -7.22
C LEU A 366 0.34 -47.82 -5.84
N TYR A 367 -0.82 -47.21 -5.59
CA TYR A 367 -1.11 -46.59 -4.31
C TYR A 367 -1.28 -47.63 -3.19
N ASP A 368 -1.93 -48.77 -3.46
CA ASP A 368 -1.97 -49.92 -2.56
C ASP A 368 -0.57 -50.40 -2.16
N HIS A 369 0.37 -50.35 -3.11
CA HIS A 369 1.77 -50.68 -2.82
C HIS A 369 2.41 -49.62 -1.91
N TYR A 370 2.21 -48.33 -2.17
CA TYR A 370 2.69 -47.29 -1.25
C TYR A 370 2.06 -47.38 0.14
N LEU A 371 0.78 -47.73 0.23
CA LEU A 371 0.07 -47.93 1.49
C LEU A 371 0.62 -49.12 2.28
N ALA A 372 0.98 -50.22 1.61
CA ALA A 372 1.53 -51.42 2.26
C ALA A 372 2.92 -51.20 2.89
N HIS A 373 3.68 -50.22 2.39
CA HIS A 373 5.07 -49.98 2.79
C HIS A 373 5.30 -48.62 3.47
N GLY A 374 4.40 -47.66 3.29
CA GLY A 374 4.45 -46.32 3.87
C GLY A 374 3.62 -46.18 5.13
N GLN A 375 3.90 -45.13 5.89
CA GLN A 375 3.04 -44.74 7.00
C GLN A 375 1.85 -43.94 6.47
N LEU A 376 0.63 -44.37 6.77
CA LEU A 376 -0.59 -43.63 6.42
C LEU A 376 -0.73 -42.38 7.29
N GLN A 377 -1.20 -41.31 6.66
CA GLN A 377 -1.51 -40.04 7.31
C GLN A 377 -2.78 -40.12 8.20
N PRO A 378 -2.84 -39.46 9.37
CA PRO A 378 -3.96 -39.58 10.32
C PRO A 378 -5.04 -38.47 10.21
N LEU A 379 -5.06 -37.70 9.13
CA LEU A 379 -5.92 -36.52 8.94
C LEU A 379 -7.19 -36.88 8.18
N ILE A 380 -8.34 -36.57 8.77
CA ILE A 380 -9.64 -36.69 8.13
C ILE A 380 -10.11 -35.27 7.79
N SER A 381 -10.41 -35.02 6.51
CA SER A 381 -10.99 -33.73 6.10
C SER A 381 -12.42 -33.86 5.56
N GLU A 382 -12.90 -35.07 5.27
CA GLU A 382 -14.32 -35.35 5.00
C GLU A 382 -14.70 -36.73 5.58
N PRO A 383 -15.96 -36.98 5.98
CA PRO A 383 -17.09 -36.03 6.02
C PRO A 383 -16.94 -35.00 7.14
N VAL A 384 -17.66 -33.87 7.05
CA VAL A 384 -17.59 -32.73 7.99
C VAL A 384 -17.69 -33.15 9.47
N ALA A 385 -18.45 -34.19 9.79
CA ALA A 385 -18.64 -34.69 11.16
C ALA A 385 -17.39 -35.33 11.78
N GLU A 386 -16.43 -35.79 10.96
CA GLU A 386 -15.23 -36.50 11.38
C GLU A 386 -13.95 -35.68 11.14
N GLN A 387 -14.09 -34.41 10.73
CA GLN A 387 -12.98 -33.53 10.41
C GLN A 387 -12.06 -33.29 11.61
N ASN A 388 -10.75 -33.36 11.37
CA ASN A 388 -9.73 -33.00 12.34
C ASN A 388 -9.06 -31.66 11.99
N CYS A 389 -8.34 -31.06 12.93
CA CYS A 389 -7.43 -29.94 12.70
C CYS A 389 -5.99 -30.39 12.96
N PHE A 390 -5.04 -29.98 12.12
CA PHE A 390 -3.65 -30.42 12.26
C PHE A 390 -2.81 -29.34 12.94
N VAL A 391 -2.34 -29.64 14.15
CA VAL A 391 -1.66 -28.68 15.02
C VAL A 391 -0.15 -28.92 15.01
N PHE A 392 0.59 -27.86 14.70
CA PHE A 392 2.04 -27.80 14.78
C PHE A 392 2.43 -26.98 16.00
N ASP A 393 2.87 -27.68 17.04
CA ASP A 393 3.40 -27.10 18.26
C ASP A 393 4.78 -27.67 18.59
N LYS A 394 5.76 -26.77 18.70
CA LYS A 394 7.17 -27.12 18.90
C LYS A 394 7.40 -27.99 20.12
N ASP A 395 6.78 -27.66 21.25
CA ASP A 395 7.05 -28.35 22.50
C ASP A 395 6.37 -29.73 22.50
N VAL A 396 5.16 -29.83 21.95
CA VAL A 396 4.50 -31.14 21.73
C VAL A 396 5.33 -32.03 20.82
N PHE A 397 5.93 -31.49 19.75
CA PHE A 397 6.80 -32.26 18.88
C PHE A 397 8.07 -32.76 19.56
N LEU A 398 8.71 -31.91 20.37
CA LEU A 398 9.98 -32.25 21.03
C LEU A 398 9.79 -33.21 22.22
N TYR A 399 8.70 -33.04 22.98
CA TYR A 399 8.48 -33.72 24.25
C TYR A 399 7.33 -34.75 24.25
N GLY A 400 6.56 -34.83 23.17
CA GLY A 400 5.43 -35.76 23.00
C GLY A 400 4.09 -35.25 23.55
N ASP A 401 3.03 -36.03 23.29
CA ASP A 401 1.63 -35.66 23.54
C ASP A 401 1.32 -35.33 25.02
N GLU A 402 2.10 -35.87 25.96
CA GLU A 402 1.98 -35.54 27.39
C GLU A 402 2.15 -34.03 27.67
N TYR A 403 2.86 -33.33 26.79
CA TYR A 403 3.11 -31.90 26.89
C TYR A 403 1.91 -31.03 26.48
N ILE A 404 0.89 -31.59 25.80
CA ILE A 404 -0.30 -30.83 25.38
C ILE A 404 -0.97 -30.13 26.57
N SER A 405 -1.07 -30.84 27.71
CA SER A 405 -1.64 -30.30 28.96
C SER A 405 -0.83 -29.15 29.57
N LYS A 406 0.44 -28.98 29.15
CA LYS A 406 1.37 -27.96 29.64
C LYS A 406 1.50 -26.76 28.70
N LEU A 407 0.81 -26.78 27.56
CA LEU A 407 0.71 -25.60 26.68
C LEU A 407 0.09 -24.42 27.44
N SER A 408 0.49 -23.21 27.09
CA SER A 408 -0.05 -22.01 27.74
C SER A 408 -1.55 -21.86 27.47
N GLU A 409 -2.26 -21.21 28.38
CA GLU A 409 -3.71 -20.96 28.25
C GLU A 409 -4.06 -20.24 26.95
N ASP A 410 -3.23 -19.27 26.52
CA ASP A 410 -3.37 -18.58 25.23
C ASP A 410 -3.29 -19.54 24.04
N VAL A 411 -2.28 -20.42 24.01
CA VAL A 411 -2.11 -21.39 22.92
C VAL A 411 -3.28 -22.37 22.89
N GLN A 412 -3.69 -22.88 24.05
CA GLN A 412 -4.85 -23.76 24.16
C GLN A 412 -6.15 -23.07 23.68
N ALA A 413 -6.35 -21.80 24.02
CA ALA A 413 -7.50 -21.01 23.57
C ALA A 413 -7.48 -20.77 22.05
N ARG A 414 -6.32 -20.50 21.46
CA ARG A 414 -6.19 -20.35 20.00
C ARG A 414 -6.43 -21.66 19.26
N ILE A 415 -5.88 -22.78 19.76
CA ILE A 415 -6.17 -24.12 19.23
C ILE A 415 -7.67 -24.40 19.30
N GLN A 416 -8.31 -24.16 20.45
CA GLN A 416 -9.76 -24.37 20.61
C GLN A 416 -10.57 -23.51 19.64
N THR A 417 -10.18 -22.25 19.44
CA THR A 417 -10.86 -21.31 18.53
C THR A 417 -10.74 -21.75 17.07
N TYR A 418 -9.56 -22.24 16.67
CA TYR A 418 -9.29 -22.71 15.31
C TYR A 418 -9.95 -24.06 15.00
N CYS A 419 -9.81 -25.01 15.92
CA CYS A 419 -10.32 -26.37 15.78
C CYS A 419 -11.84 -26.43 15.95
N LYS A 420 -12.39 -25.59 16.83
CA LYS A 420 -13.80 -25.61 17.25
C LYS A 420 -14.21 -27.00 17.72
N ASN A 421 -15.02 -27.69 16.93
CA ASN A 421 -15.51 -29.04 17.22
C ASN A 421 -14.64 -30.14 16.61
N ARG A 422 -13.63 -29.78 15.81
CA ARG A 422 -12.71 -30.73 15.17
C ARG A 422 -11.68 -31.22 16.19
N PRO A 423 -11.48 -32.54 16.35
CA PRO A 423 -10.42 -33.05 17.21
C PRO A 423 -9.02 -32.61 16.72
N PRO A 424 -8.14 -32.10 17.60
CA PRO A 424 -6.77 -31.76 17.24
C PRO A 424 -5.91 -33.02 17.08
N VAL A 425 -5.23 -33.10 15.95
CA VAL A 425 -4.13 -34.05 15.70
C VAL A 425 -2.84 -33.26 15.79
N TYR A 426 -1.90 -33.69 16.62
CA TYR A 426 -0.61 -33.00 16.77
C TYR A 426 0.46 -33.66 15.91
N TYR A 427 1.25 -32.85 15.20
CA TYR A 427 2.40 -33.36 14.46
C TYR A 427 3.51 -33.81 15.42
N ASN A 428 3.93 -35.07 15.31
CA ASN A 428 4.88 -35.70 16.23
C ASN A 428 6.06 -36.37 15.51
N LYS A 429 7.05 -36.82 16.28
CA LYS A 429 8.26 -37.44 15.76
C LYS A 429 8.00 -38.70 14.94
N THR A 430 7.01 -39.51 15.30
CA THR A 430 6.66 -40.71 14.53
C THR A 430 6.28 -40.35 13.09
N MET A 431 5.43 -39.34 12.91
CA MET A 431 5.07 -38.85 11.56
C MET A 431 6.27 -38.20 10.84
N HIS A 432 7.13 -37.51 11.58
CA HIS A 432 8.31 -36.84 11.03
C HIS A 432 9.42 -37.80 10.58
N ASP A 433 9.64 -38.88 11.31
CA ASP A 433 10.73 -39.83 11.10
C ASP A 433 10.35 -40.95 10.12
N ALA A 434 9.06 -41.10 9.79
CA ALA A 434 8.58 -42.07 8.81
C ALA A 434 9.38 -41.96 7.48
N PRO A 435 9.97 -43.03 6.94
CA PRO A 435 10.72 -42.94 5.68
C PRO A 435 9.83 -42.58 4.48
N VAL A 436 8.62 -43.15 4.43
CA VAL A 436 7.60 -42.84 3.42
C VAL A 436 6.32 -42.45 4.14
N TRP A 437 5.80 -41.25 3.87
CA TRP A 437 4.53 -40.77 4.40
C TRP A 437 3.52 -40.67 3.26
N HIS A 438 2.47 -41.49 3.31
CA HIS A 438 1.50 -41.65 2.24
C HIS A 438 0.15 -41.00 2.57
N PHE A 439 -0.42 -40.29 1.59
CA PHE A 439 -1.72 -39.62 1.68
C PHE A 439 -2.73 -40.19 0.69
N GLU A 440 -3.70 -40.96 1.20
CA GLU A 440 -4.78 -41.63 0.46
C GLU A 440 -5.91 -40.64 0.09
N THR A 441 -5.63 -39.62 -0.72
CA THR A 441 -6.61 -38.53 -0.92
C THR A 441 -7.76 -38.86 -1.89
N MET A 442 -7.76 -40.03 -2.53
CA MET A 442 -8.89 -40.48 -3.37
C MET A 442 -10.04 -41.04 -2.53
N ASP A 443 -9.77 -41.66 -1.38
CA ASP A 443 -10.81 -42.13 -0.48
C ASP A 443 -11.54 -40.93 0.13
N LEU A 444 -12.88 -40.94 0.06
CA LEU A 444 -13.73 -39.84 0.55
C LEU A 444 -13.49 -39.50 2.03
N LYS A 445 -13.03 -40.46 2.83
CA LYS A 445 -12.72 -40.25 4.24
C LYS A 445 -11.40 -39.50 4.45
N TRP A 446 -10.40 -39.76 3.61
CA TRP A 446 -9.03 -39.25 3.79
C TRP A 446 -8.68 -38.13 2.81
N ARG A 447 -9.60 -37.83 1.89
CA ARG A 447 -9.57 -36.69 0.97
C ARG A 447 -9.12 -35.42 1.67
N LEU A 448 -8.22 -34.64 1.06
CA LEU A 448 -7.72 -33.35 1.58
C LEU A 448 -8.44 -32.14 0.94
N LEU A 449 -9.76 -32.12 1.04
CA LEU A 449 -10.58 -31.03 0.52
C LEU A 449 -10.83 -29.98 1.61
N THR A 450 -9.75 -29.30 2.03
CA THR A 450 -9.76 -28.19 3.00
C THR A 450 -8.57 -27.29 2.70
N HIS A 451 -8.70 -25.96 2.70
CA HIS A 451 -7.57 -25.07 2.42
C HIS A 451 -6.41 -25.25 3.42
N SER A 452 -5.16 -25.08 2.97
CA SER A 452 -3.94 -25.25 3.77
C SER A 452 -3.99 -24.56 5.13
N TYR A 453 -4.34 -23.28 5.14
CA TYR A 453 -4.48 -22.47 6.34
C TYR A 453 -5.69 -22.81 7.22
N ALA A 454 -6.65 -23.59 6.69
CA ALA A 454 -7.83 -24.08 7.40
C ALA A 454 -7.66 -25.52 7.95
N LEU A 455 -6.68 -26.25 7.41
CA LEU A 455 -6.25 -27.55 7.90
C LEU A 455 -5.09 -27.44 8.91
N LEU A 456 -4.07 -26.65 8.57
CA LEU A 456 -2.81 -26.53 9.28
C LEU A 456 -2.85 -25.33 10.23
N PHE A 457 -2.65 -25.59 11.53
CA PHE A 457 -2.57 -24.58 12.57
C PHE A 457 -1.19 -24.56 13.20
N PHE A 458 -0.58 -23.37 13.24
CA PHE A 458 0.71 -23.14 13.86
C PHE A 458 0.50 -22.38 15.17
N THR A 459 0.96 -22.95 16.28
CA THR A 459 0.87 -22.25 17.58
C THR A 459 1.80 -21.04 17.62
N ASP A 460 2.89 -21.09 16.86
CA ASP A 460 3.77 -19.96 16.57
C ASP A 460 3.28 -19.22 15.30
N PRO A 461 2.84 -17.95 15.43
CA PRO A 461 2.36 -17.16 14.31
C PRO A 461 3.45 -16.80 13.28
N VAL A 462 4.73 -16.74 13.66
CA VAL A 462 5.83 -16.45 12.72
C VAL A 462 5.94 -17.59 11.71
N ILE A 463 5.90 -18.84 12.20
CA ILE A 463 5.90 -20.05 11.39
C ILE A 463 4.64 -20.11 10.52
N GLY A 464 3.48 -19.87 11.13
CA GLY A 464 2.21 -19.93 10.41
C GLY A 464 2.16 -18.93 9.26
N ASN A 465 2.48 -17.67 9.54
CA ASN A 465 2.49 -16.62 8.53
C ASN A 465 3.55 -16.89 7.44
N TYR A 466 4.69 -17.49 7.78
CA TYR A 466 5.67 -17.94 6.78
C TYR A 466 5.05 -18.92 5.77
N TYR A 467 4.31 -19.93 6.23
CA TYR A 467 3.72 -20.91 5.30
C TYR A 467 2.54 -20.36 4.51
N LEU A 468 1.83 -19.35 5.02
CA LEU A 468 0.86 -18.58 4.24
C LEU A 468 1.56 -17.83 3.09
N ARG A 469 2.69 -17.17 3.38
CA ARG A 469 3.52 -16.52 2.35
C ARG A 469 4.18 -17.50 1.41
N PHE A 470 4.62 -18.67 1.89
CA PHE A 470 5.14 -19.76 1.06
C PHE A 470 4.11 -20.16 0.00
N ALA A 471 2.84 -20.36 0.42
CA ALA A 471 1.75 -20.66 -0.50
C ALA A 471 1.50 -19.50 -1.49
N ARG A 472 1.48 -18.25 -1.02
CA ARG A 472 1.36 -17.07 -1.91
C ARG A 472 2.48 -17.00 -2.94
N ASP A 473 3.73 -17.17 -2.50
CA ASP A 473 4.91 -16.82 -3.29
C ASP A 473 5.35 -17.93 -4.26
N TYR A 474 5.10 -19.20 -3.94
CA TYR A 474 5.52 -20.33 -4.76
C TYR A 474 4.42 -21.02 -5.54
N PHE A 475 3.16 -20.91 -5.10
CA PHE A 475 2.05 -21.59 -5.75
C PHE A 475 1.51 -20.75 -6.91
N ARG A 476 2.41 -20.39 -7.84
CA ARG A 476 2.15 -19.54 -9.00
C ARG A 476 2.02 -20.37 -10.27
N TYR A 477 1.12 -19.94 -11.15
CA TYR A 477 1.00 -20.54 -12.48
C TYR A 477 2.22 -20.21 -13.35
N HIS A 478 2.36 -20.90 -14.47
CA HIS A 478 3.36 -20.52 -15.48
C HIS A 478 3.09 -19.12 -16.05
N ASP A 479 4.15 -18.45 -16.49
CA ASP A 479 4.08 -17.07 -16.99
C ASP A 479 3.08 -16.92 -18.14
N GLU A 480 2.91 -17.93 -18.99
CA GLU A 480 1.92 -17.93 -20.08
C GLU A 480 0.49 -17.64 -19.60
N VAL A 481 0.12 -18.11 -18.40
CA VAL A 481 -1.18 -17.83 -17.78
C VAL A 481 -1.30 -16.35 -17.45
N TYR A 482 -0.30 -15.78 -16.78
CA TYR A 482 -0.27 -14.37 -16.42
C TYR A 482 -0.16 -13.47 -17.64
N CYS A 483 0.58 -13.88 -18.67
CA CYS A 483 0.74 -13.14 -19.91
C CYS A 483 -0.56 -13.06 -20.68
N ALA A 484 -1.28 -14.17 -20.85
CA ALA A 484 -2.60 -14.16 -21.47
C ALA A 484 -3.57 -13.28 -20.68
N ALA A 485 -3.61 -13.44 -19.35
CA ALA A 485 -4.47 -12.64 -18.49
C ALA A 485 -4.14 -11.13 -18.57
N GLY A 486 -2.85 -10.79 -18.57
CA GLY A 486 -2.37 -9.42 -18.66
C GLY A 486 -2.75 -8.74 -19.97
N LYS A 487 -2.64 -9.45 -21.09
CA LYS A 487 -3.10 -8.98 -22.40
C LYS A 487 -4.59 -8.66 -22.39
N MET A 488 -5.41 -9.55 -21.82
CA MET A 488 -6.86 -9.37 -21.71
C MET A 488 -7.22 -8.18 -20.82
N ILE A 489 -6.59 -8.06 -19.65
CA ILE A 489 -6.80 -6.95 -18.71
C ILE A 489 -6.46 -5.62 -19.37
N LEU A 490 -5.28 -5.52 -19.98
CA LEU A 490 -4.83 -4.29 -20.63
C LEU A 490 -5.74 -3.90 -21.81
N ALA A 491 -6.28 -4.88 -22.54
CA ALA A 491 -7.26 -4.61 -23.59
C ALA A 491 -8.61 -4.12 -23.05
N MET A 492 -9.04 -4.56 -21.87
CA MET A 492 -10.25 -4.03 -21.22
C MET A 492 -10.01 -2.64 -20.64
N GLN A 493 -8.84 -2.38 -20.05
CA GLN A 493 -8.46 -1.04 -19.58
C GLN A 493 -8.39 -0.06 -20.75
N TYR A 494 -7.73 -0.45 -21.85
CA TYR A 494 -7.69 0.33 -23.09
C TYR A 494 -9.08 0.59 -23.67
N GLU A 495 -9.97 -0.40 -23.67
CA GLU A 495 -11.36 -0.21 -24.11
C GLU A 495 -12.10 0.82 -23.31
N LYS A 496 -12.00 0.71 -21.99
CA LYS A 496 -12.64 1.65 -21.10
C LYS A 496 -12.13 3.05 -21.38
N ASP A 497 -10.82 3.21 -21.59
CA ASP A 497 -10.21 4.50 -21.87
C ASP A 497 -10.65 5.07 -23.23
N VAL A 498 -10.74 4.25 -24.26
CA VAL A 498 -11.18 4.68 -25.61
C VAL A 498 -12.68 4.99 -25.66
N LEU A 499 -13.52 4.16 -25.05
CA LEU A 499 -14.97 4.30 -25.14
C LEU A 499 -15.52 5.33 -24.14
N PHE A 500 -14.91 5.43 -22.96
CA PHE A 500 -15.48 6.14 -21.82
C PHE A 500 -14.47 6.97 -21.02
N GLY A 501 -13.18 6.96 -21.39
CA GLY A 501 -12.11 7.64 -20.66
C GLY A 501 -11.81 9.05 -21.17
N ASP A 502 -11.01 9.77 -20.40
CA ASP A 502 -10.37 11.01 -20.86
C ASP A 502 -9.12 10.64 -21.65
N ALA A 503 -9.11 10.94 -22.96
CA ALA A 503 -7.99 10.66 -23.85
C ALA A 503 -6.65 11.29 -23.40
N HIS A 504 -6.69 12.22 -22.43
CA HIS A 504 -5.51 12.93 -21.91
C HIS A 504 -5.01 12.35 -20.59
N ASN A 505 -5.70 11.37 -19.99
CA ASN A 505 -5.28 10.73 -18.73
C ASN A 505 -5.67 9.23 -18.68
N PRO A 506 -5.02 8.38 -19.49
CA PRO A 506 -5.26 6.94 -19.51
C PRO A 506 -4.93 6.29 -18.15
N GLY A 507 -5.81 5.40 -17.68
CA GLY A 507 -5.67 4.72 -16.39
C GLY A 507 -5.97 5.55 -15.13
N ALA A 508 -6.58 6.74 -15.26
CA ALA A 508 -6.91 7.64 -14.15
C ALA A 508 -7.83 7.03 -13.06
N ASP A 509 -8.57 5.97 -13.37
CA ASP A 509 -9.49 5.28 -12.46
C ASP A 509 -9.00 3.89 -12.02
N LEU A 510 -7.76 3.54 -12.37
CA LEU A 510 -7.09 2.37 -11.80
C LEU A 510 -6.64 2.71 -10.38
N ASP A 511 -6.68 1.71 -9.48
CA ASP A 511 -6.16 1.89 -8.14
C ASP A 511 -4.63 1.76 -8.07
N ARG A 512 -4.07 1.95 -6.87
CA ARG A 512 -2.61 1.87 -6.62
C ARG A 512 -2.00 0.50 -6.94
N GLU A 513 -2.83 -0.54 -7.00
CA GLU A 513 -2.42 -1.89 -7.38
C GLU A 513 -2.64 -2.14 -8.87
N LEU A 514 -3.02 -1.12 -9.66
CA LEU A 514 -3.39 -1.18 -11.07
C LEU A 514 -4.62 -2.06 -11.34
N VAL A 515 -5.51 -2.19 -10.36
CA VAL A 515 -6.79 -2.88 -10.49
C VAL A 515 -7.80 -1.90 -11.08
N GLY A 516 -8.57 -2.40 -12.04
CA GLY A 516 -9.78 -1.73 -12.50
C GLY A 516 -9.85 -1.57 -14.00
N GLY A 517 -10.76 -0.70 -14.42
CA GLY A 517 -11.18 -0.50 -15.80
C GLY A 517 -12.27 -1.47 -16.28
N TYR A 518 -12.61 -2.47 -15.48
CA TYR A 518 -13.75 -3.36 -15.66
C TYR A 518 -14.15 -3.95 -14.31
N SER A 519 -15.38 -4.43 -14.20
CA SER A 519 -15.82 -5.32 -13.13
C SER A 519 -15.96 -6.73 -13.67
N SER A 520 -15.94 -7.71 -12.77
CA SER A 520 -15.87 -9.12 -13.13
C SER A 520 -16.93 -9.94 -12.42
N LEU A 521 -17.42 -10.96 -13.10
CA LEU A 521 -18.37 -11.90 -12.55
C LEU A 521 -18.04 -13.32 -12.98
N HIS A 522 -18.19 -14.28 -12.06
CA HIS A 522 -18.01 -15.69 -12.34
C HIS A 522 -19.33 -16.44 -12.16
N VAL A 523 -19.88 -16.95 -13.27
CA VAL A 523 -21.12 -17.73 -13.33
C VAL A 523 -20.79 -19.20 -13.57
N ARG A 524 -20.97 -20.04 -12.54
CA ARG A 524 -20.79 -21.50 -12.63
C ARG A 524 -22.14 -22.19 -12.74
N ARG A 525 -22.40 -22.92 -13.83
CA ARG A 525 -23.67 -23.63 -14.06
C ARG A 525 -23.52 -25.11 -14.34
N GLY A 526 -22.48 -25.53 -15.07
CA GLY A 526 -22.33 -26.83 -15.72
C GLY A 526 -22.64 -28.04 -14.84
N ASP A 527 -21.61 -28.68 -14.27
CA ASP A 527 -21.74 -29.82 -13.35
C ASP A 527 -21.96 -29.40 -11.89
N LEU A 528 -22.28 -28.11 -11.63
CA LEU A 528 -22.46 -27.60 -10.28
C LEU A 528 -23.58 -28.37 -9.55
N GLN A 529 -23.19 -29.03 -8.46
CA GLN A 529 -24.03 -29.99 -7.73
C GLN A 529 -25.08 -29.33 -6.82
N PHE A 530 -24.99 -28.01 -6.62
CA PHE A 530 -25.84 -27.23 -5.70
C PHE A 530 -26.95 -26.49 -6.47
N PRO A 531 -28.18 -27.06 -6.60
CA PRO A 531 -29.27 -26.43 -7.34
C PRO A 531 -29.70 -25.06 -6.77
N GLU A 532 -29.54 -24.84 -5.48
CA GLU A 532 -29.94 -23.62 -4.77
C GLU A 532 -29.18 -22.36 -5.20
N VAL A 533 -27.99 -22.52 -5.80
CA VAL A 533 -27.16 -21.41 -6.30
C VAL A 533 -27.10 -21.35 -7.84
N ARG A 534 -27.83 -22.24 -8.53
CA ARG A 534 -27.94 -22.25 -10.00
C ARG A 534 -29.11 -21.39 -10.46
N PHE A 535 -28.90 -20.08 -10.55
CA PHE A 535 -29.92 -19.13 -10.97
C PHE A 535 -30.08 -19.04 -12.50
N ASP A 536 -31.25 -18.57 -12.94
CA ASP A 536 -31.42 -18.07 -14.30
C ASP A 536 -30.75 -16.70 -14.47
N SER A 537 -30.66 -16.23 -15.72
CA SER A 537 -29.94 -15.00 -16.04
C SER A 537 -30.57 -13.75 -15.46
N ALA A 538 -31.90 -13.66 -15.52
CA ALA A 538 -32.64 -12.56 -14.90
C ALA A 538 -32.33 -12.48 -13.41
N THR A 539 -32.37 -13.60 -12.69
CA THR A 539 -32.06 -13.64 -11.26
C THR A 539 -30.60 -13.30 -10.98
N TRP A 540 -29.65 -13.78 -11.79
CA TRP A 540 -28.24 -13.40 -11.69
C TRP A 540 -28.04 -11.89 -11.80
N TYR A 541 -28.68 -11.26 -12.79
CA TYR A 541 -28.61 -9.81 -12.98
C TYR A 541 -29.28 -9.08 -11.82
N GLU A 542 -30.50 -9.44 -11.44
CA GLU A 542 -31.22 -8.78 -10.35
C GLU A 542 -30.48 -8.86 -9.01
N ASN A 543 -29.77 -9.97 -8.75
CA ASN A 543 -28.99 -10.15 -7.53
C ASN A 543 -27.68 -9.35 -7.51
N THR A 544 -27.23 -8.78 -8.63
CA THR A 544 -25.91 -8.13 -8.72
C THR A 544 -25.92 -6.74 -9.35
N LYS A 545 -27.06 -6.31 -9.92
CA LYS A 545 -27.18 -5.08 -10.71
C LYS A 545 -26.69 -3.81 -10.00
N GLU A 546 -26.74 -3.76 -8.68
CA GLU A 546 -26.30 -2.59 -7.91
C GLU A 546 -24.78 -2.48 -7.75
N LEU A 547 -24.05 -3.55 -8.09
CA LEU A 547 -22.58 -3.59 -8.01
C LEU A 547 -21.93 -2.87 -9.20
N TRP A 548 -22.63 -2.80 -10.33
CA TRP A 548 -22.11 -2.39 -11.62
C TRP A 548 -22.40 -0.90 -11.89
N LYS A 549 -21.38 -0.15 -12.29
CA LYS A 549 -21.56 1.24 -12.72
C LYS A 549 -22.19 1.27 -14.13
N PRO A 550 -22.99 2.30 -14.46
CA PRO A 550 -23.43 2.51 -15.83
C PRO A 550 -22.22 2.56 -16.78
N ASN A 551 -22.33 1.88 -17.92
CA ASN A 551 -21.33 1.80 -18.99
C ASN A 551 -20.02 1.10 -18.61
N GLU A 552 -19.93 0.50 -17.41
CA GLU A 552 -18.76 -0.27 -17.00
C GLU A 552 -18.62 -1.56 -17.82
N ILE A 553 -17.40 -1.94 -18.17
CA ILE A 553 -17.14 -3.24 -18.81
C ILE A 553 -17.37 -4.34 -17.77
N LEU A 554 -18.17 -5.35 -18.12
CA LEU A 554 -18.33 -6.56 -17.30
C LEU A 554 -17.65 -7.75 -17.97
N TYR A 555 -16.56 -8.21 -17.37
CA TYR A 555 -15.91 -9.46 -17.73
C TYR A 555 -16.65 -10.65 -17.10
N ILE A 556 -17.06 -11.61 -17.91
CA ILE A 556 -17.85 -12.77 -17.53
C ILE A 556 -17.00 -14.03 -17.71
N ALA A 557 -16.55 -14.60 -16.58
CA ALA A 557 -16.02 -15.95 -16.53
C ALA A 557 -17.17 -16.94 -16.36
N THR A 558 -17.30 -17.92 -17.26
CA THR A 558 -18.45 -18.83 -17.23
C THR A 558 -18.19 -20.14 -17.97
N ASP A 559 -18.77 -21.22 -17.46
CA ASP A 559 -18.85 -22.51 -18.15
C ASP A 559 -20.16 -22.70 -18.93
N GLU A 560 -21.06 -21.71 -18.88
CA GLU A 560 -22.29 -21.69 -19.68
C GLU A 560 -21.98 -21.44 -21.16
N ARG A 561 -22.33 -22.43 -22.00
CA ARG A 561 -22.07 -22.40 -23.44
C ARG A 561 -23.20 -21.75 -24.24
N ASN A 562 -24.40 -21.62 -23.67
CA ASN A 562 -25.51 -20.96 -24.32
C ASN A 562 -25.40 -19.43 -24.16
N ALA A 563 -24.92 -18.76 -25.21
CA ALA A 563 -24.76 -17.30 -25.22
C ALA A 563 -26.05 -16.53 -24.89
N THR A 564 -27.23 -17.06 -25.23
CA THR A 564 -28.54 -16.41 -24.94
C THR A 564 -28.85 -16.35 -23.45
N PHE A 565 -28.16 -17.14 -22.62
CA PHE A 565 -28.27 -17.01 -21.18
C PHE A 565 -28.01 -15.56 -20.78
N PHE A 566 -26.97 -14.91 -21.27
CA PHE A 566 -26.61 -13.54 -20.88
C PHE A 566 -27.46 -12.43 -21.52
N ASP A 567 -28.57 -12.74 -22.19
CA ASP A 567 -29.42 -11.73 -22.83
C ASP A 567 -30.06 -10.76 -21.84
N ASP A 568 -30.37 -11.19 -20.61
CA ASP A 568 -30.84 -10.28 -19.57
C ASP A 568 -29.78 -9.26 -19.17
N PHE A 569 -28.51 -9.67 -19.05
CA PHE A 569 -27.39 -8.76 -18.83
C PHE A 569 -27.22 -7.81 -20.01
N ARG A 570 -27.24 -8.31 -21.25
CA ARG A 570 -27.09 -7.48 -22.46
C ARG A 570 -28.20 -6.43 -22.60
N ARG A 571 -29.42 -6.75 -22.18
CA ARG A 571 -30.57 -5.84 -22.27
C ARG A 571 -30.59 -4.79 -21.18
N LYS A 572 -30.09 -5.12 -19.98
CA LYS A 572 -30.29 -4.30 -18.78
C LYS A 572 -29.03 -3.57 -18.33
N HIS A 573 -27.83 -4.13 -18.58
CA HIS A 573 -26.57 -3.46 -18.31
C HIS A 573 -26.20 -2.55 -19.49
N SER A 574 -25.84 -1.30 -19.22
CA SER A 574 -25.56 -0.33 -20.30
C SER A 574 -24.14 -0.44 -20.87
N GLY A 575 -23.23 -1.14 -20.18
CA GLY A 575 -21.84 -1.32 -20.61
C GLY A 575 -21.58 -2.62 -21.40
N PRO A 576 -20.38 -2.76 -21.98
CA PRO A 576 -20.01 -3.95 -22.74
C PRO A 576 -19.89 -5.20 -21.85
N LEU A 577 -20.39 -6.34 -22.35
CA LEU A 577 -20.06 -7.65 -21.79
C LEU A 577 -18.86 -8.22 -22.54
N ARG A 578 -17.88 -8.75 -21.80
CA ARG A 578 -16.69 -9.39 -22.34
C ARG A 578 -16.59 -10.82 -21.81
N PHE A 579 -16.29 -11.75 -22.69
CA PHE A 579 -16.10 -13.17 -22.40
C PHE A 579 -14.68 -13.59 -22.77
N PHE A 580 -14.24 -14.72 -22.24
CA PHE A 580 -12.91 -15.27 -22.53
C PHE A 580 -12.59 -15.35 -24.04
N ASP A 581 -13.54 -15.87 -24.83
CA ASP A 581 -13.39 -16.04 -26.28
C ASP A 581 -13.32 -14.71 -27.06
N ASP A 582 -13.74 -13.58 -26.47
CA ASP A 582 -13.61 -12.26 -27.12
C ASP A 582 -12.14 -11.85 -27.27
N PHE A 583 -11.24 -12.49 -26.51
CA PHE A 583 -9.79 -12.23 -26.52
C PHE A 583 -8.99 -13.34 -27.18
N ARG A 584 -9.65 -14.29 -27.88
CA ARG A 584 -9.03 -15.50 -28.42
C ARG A 584 -7.83 -15.24 -29.32
N GLU A 585 -7.97 -14.28 -30.24
CA GLU A 585 -6.88 -13.85 -31.13
C GLU A 585 -5.86 -12.97 -30.39
N LEU A 586 -6.33 -12.03 -29.56
CA LEU A 586 -5.48 -11.08 -28.83
C LEU A 586 -4.52 -11.79 -27.88
N ALA A 587 -5.03 -12.67 -27.04
CA ALA A 587 -4.25 -13.35 -26.02
C ALA A 587 -3.54 -14.60 -26.58
N ASP A 588 -3.67 -14.87 -27.88
CA ASP A 588 -3.16 -16.06 -28.56
C ASP A 588 -3.60 -17.36 -27.87
N LEU A 589 -4.88 -17.44 -27.52
CA LEU A 589 -5.40 -18.54 -26.71
C LEU A 589 -5.33 -19.89 -27.43
N ASP A 590 -5.26 -19.89 -28.76
CA ASP A 590 -5.13 -21.12 -29.56
C ASP A 590 -3.74 -21.76 -29.45
N SER A 591 -2.70 -21.02 -29.04
CA SER A 591 -1.36 -21.56 -28.80
C SER A 591 -1.16 -22.07 -27.37
N ILE A 592 -2.06 -21.72 -26.45
CA ILE A 592 -2.01 -22.10 -25.04
C ILE A 592 -2.78 -23.41 -24.83
N ASP A 593 -2.26 -24.31 -23.98
CA ASP A 593 -3.01 -25.50 -23.58
C ASP A 593 -4.37 -25.09 -22.99
N SER A 594 -5.45 -25.57 -23.62
CA SER A 594 -6.80 -25.26 -23.19
C SER A 594 -7.15 -25.68 -21.76
N THR A 595 -6.36 -26.56 -21.15
CA THR A 595 -6.49 -26.90 -19.72
C THR A 595 -6.10 -25.75 -18.80
N LEU A 596 -5.38 -24.74 -19.29
CA LEU A 596 -4.99 -23.53 -18.55
C LEU A 596 -6.01 -22.39 -18.64
N TYR A 597 -7.04 -22.51 -19.48
CA TYR A 597 -8.00 -21.42 -19.71
C TYR A 597 -8.67 -20.96 -18.41
N GLY A 598 -9.08 -21.89 -17.55
CA GLY A 598 -9.67 -21.54 -16.25
C GLY A 598 -8.71 -20.78 -15.33
N MET A 599 -7.41 -21.04 -15.43
CA MET A 599 -6.36 -20.38 -14.64
C MET A 599 -6.19 -18.94 -15.12
N ILE A 600 -6.19 -18.73 -16.43
CA ILE A 600 -6.18 -17.38 -17.05
C ILE A 600 -7.40 -16.60 -16.59
N GLU A 601 -8.59 -17.19 -16.70
CA GLU A 601 -9.84 -16.56 -16.27
C GLU A 601 -9.88 -16.24 -14.78
N THR A 602 -9.25 -17.06 -13.94
CA THR A 602 -9.11 -16.77 -12.50
C THR A 602 -8.28 -15.50 -12.29
N VAL A 603 -7.14 -15.37 -12.98
CA VAL A 603 -6.28 -14.19 -12.89
C VAL A 603 -7.03 -12.95 -13.43
N VAL A 604 -7.66 -13.03 -14.60
CA VAL A 604 -8.45 -11.92 -15.16
C VAL A 604 -9.58 -11.53 -14.21
N SER A 605 -10.35 -12.47 -13.69
CA SER A 605 -11.45 -12.16 -12.78
C SER A 605 -10.98 -11.56 -11.46
N SER A 606 -9.80 -11.95 -10.97
CA SER A 606 -9.26 -11.39 -9.72
C SER A 606 -8.92 -9.90 -9.82
N ARG A 607 -8.75 -9.35 -11.03
CA ARG A 607 -8.27 -7.99 -11.25
C ARG A 607 -9.37 -6.97 -11.60
N GLY A 608 -10.64 -7.39 -11.62
CA GLY A 608 -11.77 -6.48 -11.80
C GLY A 608 -11.99 -5.59 -10.57
N SER A 609 -12.42 -4.34 -10.76
CA SER A 609 -12.70 -3.40 -9.67
C SER A 609 -13.66 -3.99 -8.64
N VAL A 610 -14.77 -4.55 -9.09
CA VAL A 610 -15.70 -5.35 -8.28
C VAL A 610 -15.72 -6.77 -8.82
N PHE A 611 -15.84 -7.75 -7.93
CA PHE A 611 -16.01 -9.15 -8.28
C PHE A 611 -17.30 -9.71 -7.68
N ALA A 612 -18.10 -10.42 -8.46
CA ALA A 612 -19.21 -11.25 -7.97
C ALA A 612 -19.07 -12.71 -8.42
N GLY A 613 -18.91 -13.62 -7.46
CA GLY A 613 -18.73 -15.06 -7.72
C GLY A 613 -19.98 -15.90 -7.51
N THR A 614 -19.89 -17.17 -7.91
CA THR A 614 -20.87 -18.21 -7.59
C THR A 614 -20.53 -18.85 -6.25
N TRP A 615 -21.47 -18.84 -5.31
CA TRP A 615 -21.28 -19.50 -4.00
C TRP A 615 -21.10 -21.02 -4.18
N PHE A 616 -20.31 -21.67 -3.30
CA PHE A 616 -19.83 -23.05 -3.41
C PHE A 616 -18.87 -23.37 -4.57
N SER A 617 -18.58 -22.41 -5.45
CA SER A 617 -17.57 -22.61 -6.49
C SER A 617 -16.16 -22.40 -5.92
N THR A 618 -15.35 -23.46 -5.90
CA THR A 618 -13.92 -23.38 -5.54
C THR A 618 -13.12 -22.52 -6.53
N PHE A 619 -13.61 -22.35 -7.76
CA PHE A 619 -13.08 -21.39 -8.74
C PHE A 619 -13.31 -19.94 -8.30
N SER A 620 -14.54 -19.59 -7.89
CA SER A 620 -14.81 -18.28 -7.28
C SER A 620 -14.02 -18.07 -6.00
N GLY A 621 -13.89 -19.12 -5.18
CA GLY A 621 -13.02 -19.09 -4.01
C GLY A 621 -11.62 -18.62 -4.38
N TYR A 622 -10.93 -19.32 -5.29
CA TYR A 622 -9.56 -18.95 -5.62
C TYR A 622 -9.41 -17.54 -6.19
N ILE A 623 -10.39 -17.04 -6.96
CA ILE A 623 -10.43 -15.62 -7.37
C ILE A 623 -10.40 -14.69 -6.15
N VAL A 624 -11.22 -14.97 -5.12
CA VAL A 624 -11.25 -14.20 -3.87
C VAL A 624 -9.89 -14.21 -3.17
N ARG A 625 -9.19 -15.34 -3.12
CA ARG A 625 -7.85 -15.41 -2.54
C ARG A 625 -6.87 -14.52 -3.29
N LEU A 626 -6.85 -14.61 -4.63
CA LEU A 626 -5.96 -13.78 -5.45
C LEU A 626 -6.24 -12.29 -5.24
N ARG A 627 -7.52 -11.89 -5.15
CA ARG A 627 -7.91 -10.51 -4.77
C ARG A 627 -7.30 -10.09 -3.45
N GLY A 628 -7.36 -10.97 -2.45
CA GLY A 628 -6.71 -10.77 -1.16
C GLY A 628 -5.19 -10.59 -1.26
N TYR A 629 -4.51 -11.40 -2.06
CA TYR A 629 -3.06 -11.26 -2.31
C TYR A 629 -2.70 -9.98 -3.07
N TYR A 630 -3.56 -9.52 -3.99
CA TYR A 630 -3.40 -8.22 -4.65
C TYR A 630 -3.70 -7.03 -3.75
N GLY A 631 -3.94 -7.23 -2.45
CA GLY A 631 -4.19 -6.12 -1.54
C GLY A 631 -5.55 -5.47 -1.76
N MET A 632 -6.52 -6.19 -2.33
CA MET A 632 -7.86 -5.68 -2.57
C MET A 632 -8.74 -5.79 -1.32
N SER A 633 -9.49 -4.72 -1.05
CA SER A 633 -10.42 -4.68 0.08
C SER A 633 -11.51 -5.73 -0.05
N LYS A 634 -11.89 -6.34 1.08
CA LYS A 634 -12.92 -7.38 1.14
C LYS A 634 -14.29 -6.90 0.66
N TYR A 635 -14.52 -5.59 0.70
CA TYR A 635 -15.77 -4.96 0.28
C TYR A 635 -16.06 -5.01 -1.21
N PHE A 636 -15.03 -5.21 -2.02
CA PHE A 636 -15.18 -5.30 -3.48
C PHE A 636 -15.45 -6.73 -3.95
N THR A 637 -15.80 -7.63 -3.04
CA THR A 637 -15.86 -9.07 -3.29
C THR A 637 -17.19 -9.65 -2.81
N TYR A 638 -17.99 -10.10 -3.77
CA TYR A 638 -19.38 -10.50 -3.57
C TYR A 638 -19.64 -11.94 -4.03
N TYR A 639 -20.76 -12.48 -3.57
CA TYR A 639 -21.40 -13.65 -4.17
C TYR A 639 -22.79 -13.31 -4.71
N SER A 640 -23.23 -14.03 -5.73
CA SER A 640 -24.55 -13.82 -6.34
C SER A 640 -25.72 -14.41 -5.55
N TRP A 641 -25.44 -15.33 -4.62
CA TRP A 641 -26.47 -15.87 -3.75
C TRP A 641 -26.77 -14.88 -2.62
N LEU A 642 -27.97 -14.32 -2.60
CA LEU A 642 -28.35 -13.24 -1.68
C LEU A 642 -28.05 -13.56 -0.22
N ASP A 643 -28.34 -14.79 0.24
CA ASP A 643 -28.10 -15.22 1.63
C ASP A 643 -26.61 -15.17 2.02
N ARG A 644 -25.72 -15.15 1.04
CA ARG A 644 -24.25 -15.13 1.19
C ARG A 644 -23.58 -13.98 0.46
N LYS A 645 -24.35 -13.01 -0.04
CA LYS A 645 -23.85 -11.95 -0.93
C LYS A 645 -22.68 -11.18 -0.33
N PHE A 646 -22.80 -10.85 0.94
CA PHE A 646 -21.81 -10.08 1.71
C PHE A 646 -20.90 -10.97 2.55
N PHE A 647 -20.80 -12.27 2.26
CA PHE A 647 -20.05 -13.20 3.10
C PHE A 647 -18.60 -12.74 3.33
N MET A 648 -17.93 -12.23 2.30
CA MET A 648 -16.55 -11.74 2.43
C MET A 648 -16.42 -10.41 3.19
N HIS A 649 -17.53 -9.72 3.48
CA HIS A 649 -17.48 -8.37 4.06
C HIS A 649 -17.29 -8.37 5.59
N GLU A 650 -17.21 -9.55 6.19
CA GLU A 650 -17.02 -9.75 7.61
C GLU A 650 -15.77 -10.58 7.85
N TRP A 651 -15.06 -10.29 8.95
CA TRP A 651 -14.00 -11.18 9.39
C TRP A 651 -14.58 -12.54 9.77
N MET A 652 -13.91 -13.60 9.32
CA MET A 652 -14.34 -14.97 9.55
C MET A 652 -13.19 -15.82 10.03
N ASN A 653 -13.31 -16.33 11.25
CA ASN A 653 -12.43 -17.37 11.76
C ASN A 653 -12.72 -18.69 11.03
N VAL A 654 -11.65 -19.41 10.70
CA VAL A 654 -11.68 -20.79 10.15
C VAL A 654 -12.65 -21.66 10.94
N GLY A 655 -13.36 -22.58 10.27
CA GLY A 655 -14.26 -23.53 10.94
C GLY A 655 -15.75 -23.17 10.92
N SER A 656 -16.20 -22.22 10.11
CA SER A 656 -17.61 -21.81 10.03
C SER A 656 -18.38 -22.43 8.86
N GLY A 657 -18.25 -23.74 8.59
CA GLY A 657 -18.97 -24.45 7.52
C GLY A 657 -18.04 -25.26 6.62
N SER A 658 -18.46 -25.55 5.38
CA SER A 658 -17.60 -26.24 4.39
C SER A 658 -16.30 -25.46 4.18
N LEU A 659 -15.18 -26.09 4.52
CA LEU A 659 -13.85 -25.48 4.53
C LEU A 659 -13.19 -25.39 3.14
N PHE A 660 -13.76 -26.04 2.13
CA PHE A 660 -13.28 -25.99 0.74
C PHE A 660 -14.01 -24.97 -0.11
N ALA A 661 -15.29 -24.72 0.21
CA ALA A 661 -16.15 -23.88 -0.61
C ALA A 661 -15.90 -22.37 -0.43
N ARG A 662 -14.96 -22.00 0.44
CA ARG A 662 -14.83 -20.66 0.99
C ARG A 662 -13.38 -20.33 1.23
N GLU A 663 -12.95 -19.17 0.76
CA GLU A 663 -11.68 -18.60 1.18
C GLU A 663 -11.87 -17.71 2.42
N TYR A 664 -10.85 -17.64 3.25
CA TYR A 664 -10.88 -16.89 4.52
C TYR A 664 -9.81 -15.79 4.51
N PRO A 665 -10.12 -14.57 4.98
CA PRO A 665 -9.16 -13.46 5.00
C PRO A 665 -7.85 -13.76 5.72
N VAL A 666 -7.84 -14.66 6.71
CA VAL A 666 -6.62 -15.12 7.41
C VAL A 666 -5.53 -15.61 6.45
N ALA A 667 -5.89 -16.03 5.24
CA ALA A 667 -4.93 -16.52 4.25
C ALA A 667 -4.07 -15.42 3.61
N TRP A 668 -4.48 -14.16 3.66
CA TRP A 668 -3.78 -13.03 3.04
C TRP A 668 -3.69 -11.78 3.92
N THR A 669 -4.50 -11.69 4.97
CA THR A 669 -4.51 -10.56 5.89
C THR A 669 -3.45 -10.71 6.95
N GLY A 670 -2.60 -9.68 7.07
CA GLY A 670 -1.57 -9.59 8.10
C GLY A 670 -0.47 -10.65 8.00
N ILE A 671 -0.48 -11.46 6.94
CA ILE A 671 0.44 -12.59 6.77
C ILE A 671 1.88 -12.15 6.60
N ASP A 672 2.18 -10.87 6.40
CA ASP A 672 3.54 -10.35 6.30
C ASP A 672 4.17 -10.02 7.66
N GLY A 673 3.36 -10.03 8.73
CA GLY A 673 3.81 -9.80 10.09
C GLY A 673 4.05 -11.07 10.92
N ASP A 674 4.37 -10.86 12.19
CA ASP A 674 4.75 -11.92 13.14
C ASP A 674 3.65 -12.26 14.14
N LYS A 675 2.56 -11.50 14.14
CA LYS A 675 1.46 -11.70 15.07
C LYS A 675 0.44 -12.65 14.47
N PHE A 676 -0.22 -13.38 15.36
CA PHE A 676 -1.41 -14.14 14.99
C PHE A 676 -2.49 -13.16 14.54
N VAL A 677 -3.15 -13.45 13.42
CA VAL A 677 -4.18 -12.60 12.86
C VAL A 677 -5.54 -13.27 13.09
N ASP A 678 -6.30 -12.70 14.01
CA ASP A 678 -7.65 -13.15 14.38
C ASP A 678 -8.73 -12.11 14.06
N ASN A 679 -8.33 -11.01 13.40
CA ASN A 679 -9.21 -10.01 12.80
C ASN A 679 -8.49 -9.23 11.69
N ASP A 680 -9.23 -8.66 10.75
CA ASP A 680 -8.69 -7.70 9.77
C ASP A 680 -8.75 -6.26 10.30
N SER A 681 -8.00 -5.37 9.66
CA SER A 681 -7.96 -3.94 9.99
C SER A 681 -9.06 -3.14 9.28
N GLU A 682 -9.91 -3.78 8.47
CA GLU A 682 -11.04 -3.12 7.83
C GLU A 682 -12.19 -3.01 8.83
N LYS A 683 -12.82 -1.83 8.89
CA LYS A 683 -13.99 -1.64 9.76
C LYS A 683 -15.07 -2.68 9.42
N PRO A 684 -16.01 -3.01 10.32
CA PRO A 684 -17.17 -3.82 9.93
C PRO A 684 -18.08 -3.04 9.00
N ARG A 685 -18.73 -3.73 8.05
CA ARG A 685 -19.78 -3.13 7.23
C ARG A 685 -20.95 -2.63 8.10
N LYS A 686 -21.47 -1.43 7.83
CA LYS A 686 -22.74 -0.97 8.40
C LYS A 686 -23.88 -1.82 7.84
N LYS A 687 -24.56 -2.60 8.68
CA LYS A 687 -25.71 -3.42 8.27
C LYS A 687 -26.97 -2.54 8.23
N ALA A 688 -27.50 -2.28 7.04
CA ALA A 688 -28.87 -1.80 6.90
C ALA A 688 -29.78 -3.03 6.82
N ARG A 689 -30.70 -3.17 7.78
CA ARG A 689 -31.64 -4.31 7.82
C ARG A 689 -32.96 -3.88 7.21
N GLU A 690 -33.40 -4.58 6.16
CA GLU A 690 -34.77 -4.49 5.67
C GLU A 690 -35.49 -5.82 5.87
N VAL A 691 -36.69 -5.76 6.45
CA VAL A 691 -37.56 -6.93 6.65
C VAL A 691 -38.46 -7.05 5.41
N VAL A 692 -38.21 -8.05 4.57
CA VAL A 692 -39.06 -8.32 3.41
C VAL A 692 -39.98 -9.49 3.73
N SER A 693 -41.29 -9.27 3.71
CA SER A 693 -42.27 -10.34 3.89
C SER A 693 -42.35 -11.21 2.65
N VAL A 694 -42.24 -12.53 2.80
CA VAL A 694 -42.57 -13.48 1.73
C VAL A 694 -43.86 -14.19 2.10
N ASP A 695 -44.80 -14.26 1.16
CA ASP A 695 -46.13 -14.82 1.35
C ASP A 695 -46.08 -16.23 1.99
N GLY A 696 -46.56 -16.33 3.22
CA GLY A 696 -46.56 -17.58 3.99
C GLY A 696 -46.00 -17.50 5.42
N GLY A 697 -45.61 -16.33 5.91
CA GLY A 697 -45.35 -16.09 7.34
C GLY A 697 -43.90 -16.31 7.79
N THR A 698 -42.96 -16.55 6.88
CA THR A 698 -41.52 -16.49 7.16
C THR A 698 -40.94 -15.15 6.71
N PHE A 699 -40.38 -14.40 7.65
CA PHE A 699 -39.65 -13.16 7.40
C PHE A 699 -38.22 -13.50 6.97
N LEU A 700 -37.78 -13.03 5.79
CA LEU A 700 -36.37 -13.03 5.41
C LEU A 700 -35.80 -11.66 5.74
N GLU A 701 -34.95 -11.58 6.76
CA GLU A 701 -34.08 -10.42 6.94
C GLU A 701 -33.14 -10.36 5.74
N ARG A 702 -33.28 -9.34 4.89
CA ARG A 702 -32.30 -9.07 3.84
C ARG A 702 -31.36 -7.98 4.31
N ASP A 703 -30.08 -8.27 4.22
CA ASP A 703 -29.05 -7.26 4.26
C ASP A 703 -29.10 -6.55 2.91
N THR A 704 -29.59 -5.31 2.88
CA THR A 704 -29.72 -4.56 1.62
C THR A 704 -28.67 -3.45 1.60
N LEU A 705 -27.90 -3.44 0.52
CA LEU A 705 -26.91 -2.43 0.12
C LEU A 705 -25.62 -2.36 0.97
N TYR A 706 -24.50 -2.61 0.30
CA TYR A 706 -23.28 -1.83 0.53
C TYR A 706 -23.00 -1.07 -0.76
N PRO A 707 -23.49 0.17 -0.89
CA PRO A 707 -23.36 0.92 -2.14
C PRO A 707 -21.90 1.06 -2.49
N ARG A 708 -21.55 0.89 -3.78
CA ARG A 708 -20.17 1.10 -4.24
C ARG A 708 -19.63 2.46 -3.82
N ASP A 709 -20.47 3.49 -3.75
CA ASP A 709 -20.06 4.82 -3.28
C ASP A 709 -19.68 4.83 -1.80
N GLU A 710 -20.37 4.09 -0.93
CA GLU A 710 -19.97 3.91 0.48
C GLU A 710 -18.73 3.02 0.63
N MET A 711 -18.47 2.12 -0.32
CA MET A 711 -17.25 1.32 -0.37
C MET A 711 -16.05 2.15 -0.80
N GLU A 712 -16.21 2.99 -1.82
CA GLU A 712 -15.17 3.94 -2.25
C GLU A 712 -14.93 4.97 -1.14
N GLU A 713 -15.96 5.37 -0.39
CA GLU A 713 -15.82 6.20 0.82
C GLU A 713 -15.10 5.44 1.94
N ALA A 714 -15.44 4.18 2.20
CA ALA A 714 -14.75 3.34 3.19
C ALA A 714 -13.31 2.99 2.78
N LYS A 715 -13.05 2.83 1.48
CA LYS A 715 -11.72 2.68 0.87
C LYS A 715 -10.94 3.98 1.01
N ALA A 716 -11.53 5.13 0.72
CA ALA A 716 -10.91 6.44 0.94
C ALA A 716 -10.65 6.70 2.43
N VAL A 717 -11.52 6.23 3.33
CA VAL A 717 -11.33 6.28 4.78
C VAL A 717 -10.26 5.29 5.22
N ALA A 718 -10.23 4.05 4.72
CA ALA A 718 -9.19 3.07 5.04
C ALA A 718 -7.83 3.49 4.47
N GLU A 719 -7.76 4.00 3.23
CA GLU A 719 -6.55 4.55 2.62
C GLU A 719 -6.12 5.84 3.30
N SER A 720 -7.05 6.70 3.74
CA SER A 720 -6.71 7.87 4.55
C SER A 720 -6.36 7.52 6.00
N GLU A 721 -6.80 6.38 6.55
CA GLU A 721 -6.46 5.94 7.91
C GLU A 721 -5.21 5.06 7.95
N LEU A 722 -4.87 4.37 6.87
CA LEU A 722 -3.66 3.56 6.72
C LEU A 722 -2.48 4.36 6.13
N ASN A 723 -2.77 5.46 5.43
CA ASN A 723 -1.81 6.43 4.91
C ASN A 723 -2.34 7.86 5.15
N LYS A 724 -2.35 8.31 6.41
CA LYS A 724 -2.52 9.75 6.69
C LYS A 724 -1.32 10.47 6.12
N LEU A 725 -1.46 11.01 4.90
CA LEU A 725 -0.56 12.01 4.34
C LEU A 725 -0.09 12.97 5.44
N GLY A 726 1.20 13.29 5.47
CA GLY A 726 1.79 14.33 6.31
C GLY A 726 1.34 15.73 5.86
N ARG A 727 0.05 16.05 6.05
CA ARG A 727 -0.57 17.30 5.57
C ARG A 727 -0.59 18.42 6.61
N GLY A 728 -0.24 18.11 7.86
CA GLY A 728 -0.45 19.05 8.96
C GLY A 728 -1.89 19.60 8.99
N LEU A 729 -2.04 20.89 9.31
CA LEU A 729 -3.30 21.64 9.23
C LEU A 729 -3.56 22.15 7.80
N ALA A 730 -3.43 21.29 6.78
CA ALA A 730 -3.61 21.74 5.39
C ALA A 730 -4.98 22.36 5.14
N GLY A 731 -6.01 22.04 5.93
CA GLY A 731 -7.33 22.70 5.95
C GLY A 731 -8.13 22.67 4.64
N ARG A 732 -7.52 22.17 3.56
CA ARG A 732 -7.99 22.24 2.18
C ARG A 732 -8.30 20.84 1.63
N PRO A 733 -9.33 20.73 0.78
CA PRO A 733 -9.68 19.46 0.14
C PRO A 733 -8.54 18.99 -0.78
N MET A 734 -8.48 17.68 -1.05
CA MET A 734 -7.46 17.09 -1.94
C MET A 734 -7.46 17.72 -3.35
N SER A 735 -8.62 18.17 -3.83
CA SER A 735 -8.78 18.89 -5.10
C SER A 735 -8.01 20.21 -5.17
N GLU A 736 -7.67 20.79 -4.02
CA GLU A 736 -6.91 22.03 -3.89
C GLU A 736 -5.47 21.80 -3.47
N THR A 737 -5.04 20.54 -3.32
CA THR A 737 -3.68 20.20 -2.90
C THR A 737 -2.95 19.32 -3.92
N PRO A 738 -2.68 19.84 -5.12
CA PRO A 738 -2.02 19.10 -6.21
C PRO A 738 -0.60 18.61 -5.85
N ALA A 739 0.05 19.20 -4.84
CA ALA A 739 1.37 18.77 -4.38
C ALA A 739 1.43 17.33 -3.88
N VAL A 740 0.38 16.90 -3.17
CA VAL A 740 0.35 15.64 -2.43
C VAL A 740 -0.28 14.50 -3.23
N LEU A 741 -0.61 14.73 -4.51
CA LEU A 741 -1.04 13.67 -5.41
C LEU A 741 0.11 12.68 -5.61
N GLY A 742 -0.12 11.41 -5.26
CA GLY A 742 0.89 10.36 -5.27
C GLY A 742 1.86 10.38 -4.07
N ALA A 743 1.57 11.20 -3.05
CA ALA A 743 2.36 11.23 -1.83
C ALA A 743 1.90 10.14 -0.84
N PHE A 744 2.79 9.73 0.06
CA PHE A 744 2.50 8.80 1.16
C PHE A 744 3.15 9.29 2.44
N ARG A 745 2.63 8.93 3.62
CA ARG A 745 3.29 9.26 4.89
C ARG A 745 4.64 8.52 4.96
N GLY A 746 5.67 9.20 5.47
CA GLY A 746 6.98 8.57 5.68
C GLY A 746 6.99 7.48 6.76
N HIS A 747 8.16 6.90 6.99
CA HIS A 747 8.36 5.82 7.96
C HIS A 747 9.64 6.05 8.78
N VAL A 748 9.65 5.66 10.06
CA VAL A 748 10.85 5.63 10.89
C VAL A 748 11.18 4.19 11.27
N SER A 749 12.37 3.74 10.85
CA SER A 749 12.93 2.47 11.31
C SER A 749 13.17 2.51 12.82
N CYS A 750 12.44 1.68 13.56
CA CYS A 750 12.46 1.61 15.02
C CYS A 750 11.99 0.22 15.47
N ASP A 751 12.46 -0.23 16.63
CA ASP A 751 12.03 -1.48 17.30
C ASP A 751 10.58 -1.42 17.82
N VAL A 752 9.96 -0.24 17.78
CA VAL A 752 8.55 -0.02 18.07
C VAL A 752 7.95 0.83 16.95
N ASN A 753 6.73 0.52 16.51
CA ASN A 753 6.03 1.37 15.54
C ASN A 753 5.87 2.80 16.08
N VAL A 754 6.62 3.78 15.59
CA VAL A 754 6.52 5.17 16.08
C VAL A 754 5.91 6.11 15.06
N ASP A 755 5.50 5.63 13.89
CA ASP A 755 5.12 6.48 12.76
C ASP A 755 3.98 7.44 13.10
N ASN A 756 2.94 6.94 13.76
CA ASN A 756 1.82 7.75 14.22
C ASN A 756 2.22 8.78 15.31
N SER A 757 3.33 8.54 16.01
CA SER A 757 3.84 9.42 17.05
C SER A 757 4.79 10.47 16.51
N VAL A 758 5.58 10.21 15.47
CA VAL A 758 6.70 11.11 15.08
C VAL A 758 6.75 11.49 13.61
N VAL A 759 6.09 10.76 12.71
CA VAL A 759 6.16 11.07 11.28
C VAL A 759 5.13 12.14 10.93
N TYR A 760 5.61 13.28 10.44
CA TYR A 760 4.79 14.36 9.88
C TYR A 760 5.07 14.63 8.40
N TRP A 761 6.09 13.98 7.84
CA TRP A 761 6.51 14.14 6.46
C TRP A 761 5.86 13.12 5.53
N ASN A 762 5.92 13.43 4.24
CA ASN A 762 5.61 12.50 3.17
C ASN A 762 6.86 11.87 2.58
N GLU A 763 6.80 10.57 2.27
CA GLU A 763 7.79 9.85 1.48
C GLU A 763 7.10 8.69 0.70
N PRO A 764 7.03 8.73 -0.65
CA PRO A 764 7.41 9.86 -1.51
C PRO A 764 6.49 11.09 -1.30
N GLN A 765 6.96 12.27 -1.72
CA GLN A 765 6.36 13.58 -1.43
C GLN A 765 5.19 13.98 -2.36
N GLY A 766 4.93 13.20 -3.41
CA GLY A 766 3.95 13.47 -4.45
C GLY A 766 4.59 13.62 -5.84
N HIS A 767 3.86 13.28 -6.89
CA HIS A 767 4.40 13.23 -8.26
C HIS A 767 4.96 14.58 -8.71
N ARG A 768 4.26 15.67 -8.39
CA ARG A 768 4.69 17.02 -8.75
C ARG A 768 5.96 17.42 -8.01
N ASP A 769 6.02 17.21 -6.70
CA ASP A 769 7.20 17.55 -5.91
C ASP A 769 8.39 16.64 -6.23
N TYR A 770 8.12 15.38 -6.62
CA TYR A 770 9.15 14.47 -7.13
C TYR A 770 9.71 14.90 -8.48
N ALA A 771 8.87 15.48 -9.36
CA ALA A 771 9.24 15.96 -10.70
C ALA A 771 9.62 17.44 -10.74
N PHE A 772 9.56 18.15 -9.60
CA PHE A 772 9.77 19.58 -9.54
C PHE A 772 11.16 19.95 -10.08
N LYS A 773 11.18 20.94 -10.98
CA LYS A 773 12.40 21.59 -11.45
C LYS A 773 12.33 23.05 -11.06
N THR A 774 13.40 23.52 -10.43
CA THR A 774 13.49 24.93 -10.05
C THR A 774 13.51 25.83 -11.28
N PRO A 775 12.78 26.96 -11.27
CA PRO A 775 12.84 27.95 -12.35
C PRO A 775 14.10 28.84 -12.27
N PHE A 776 14.91 28.73 -11.21
CA PHE A 776 16.07 29.59 -10.97
C PHE A 776 17.43 28.90 -11.20
N GLY A 777 17.42 27.69 -11.77
CA GLY A 777 18.65 26.96 -12.11
C GLY A 777 19.13 27.30 -13.53
N VAL A 778 20.38 27.71 -13.68
CA VAL A 778 21.02 27.86 -14.99
C VAL A 778 21.81 26.59 -15.28
N GLY A 779 21.41 25.82 -16.30
CA GLY A 779 22.16 24.65 -16.75
C GLY A 779 23.58 25.03 -17.15
N THR A 780 24.58 24.31 -16.63
CA THR A 780 26.00 24.56 -16.89
C THR A 780 26.77 23.29 -17.23
N ASP A 781 27.78 23.43 -18.09
CA ASP A 781 28.68 22.32 -18.48
C ASP A 781 29.54 21.83 -17.31
N LYS A 782 29.77 22.70 -16.30
CA LYS A 782 30.50 22.39 -15.08
C LYS A 782 29.59 22.45 -13.85
N PRO A 783 29.81 21.61 -12.82
CA PRO A 783 29.00 21.64 -11.63
C PRO A 783 29.20 22.94 -10.83
N LYS A 784 28.09 23.56 -10.44
CA LYS A 784 28.04 24.71 -9.53
C LYS A 784 27.86 24.25 -8.09
N TYR A 785 28.55 24.94 -7.17
CA TYR A 785 28.59 24.62 -5.75
C TYR A 785 28.07 25.78 -4.90
N LEU A 786 27.51 25.43 -3.74
CA LEU A 786 27.19 26.36 -2.66
C LEU A 786 27.83 25.85 -1.37
N ALA A 787 28.81 26.58 -0.86
CA ALA A 787 29.42 26.35 0.44
C ALA A 787 28.95 27.41 1.45
N PHE A 788 28.99 27.10 2.74
CA PHE A 788 28.54 28.04 3.77
C PHE A 788 29.24 27.83 5.12
N THR A 789 29.20 28.85 5.96
CA THR A 789 29.60 28.75 7.37
C THR A 789 28.38 28.60 8.28
N PRO A 790 28.30 27.58 9.15
CA PRO A 790 27.17 27.44 10.08
C PRO A 790 27.02 28.59 11.07
N ASP A 791 25.78 28.85 11.48
CA ASP A 791 25.47 29.83 12.53
C ASP A 791 26.25 29.54 13.82
N GLY A 792 26.79 30.58 14.46
CA GLY A 792 27.52 30.44 15.72
C GLY A 792 26.65 30.21 16.97
N GLY A 793 25.33 30.12 16.83
CA GLY A 793 24.37 29.93 17.92
C GLY A 793 24.10 28.45 18.27
N GLY A 794 23.07 28.22 19.09
CA GLY A 794 22.64 26.86 19.43
C GLY A 794 22.03 26.12 18.25
N PHE A 795 21.84 24.81 18.38
CA PHE A 795 21.40 23.93 17.30
C PHE A 795 20.19 24.43 16.50
N ASN A 796 19.15 24.93 17.16
CA ASN A 796 17.97 25.42 16.44
C ASN A 796 18.25 26.66 15.57
N ASN A 797 19.27 27.45 15.90
CA ASN A 797 19.73 28.55 15.03
C ASN A 797 20.52 28.02 13.85
N ILE A 798 21.40 27.04 14.09
CA ILE A 798 22.14 26.31 13.04
C ILE A 798 21.16 25.70 12.05
N ARG A 799 20.11 25.03 12.54
CA ARG A 799 19.04 24.44 11.74
C ARG A 799 18.30 25.47 10.89
N MET A 800 17.88 26.60 11.46
CA MET A 800 17.22 27.68 10.70
C MET A 800 18.13 28.25 9.61
N SER A 801 19.39 28.50 9.94
CA SER A 801 20.39 28.92 8.96
C SER A 801 20.55 27.88 7.86
N PHE A 802 20.59 26.60 8.22
CA PHE A 802 20.73 25.51 7.26
C PHE A 802 19.51 25.40 6.33
N GLU A 803 18.29 25.58 6.83
CA GLU A 803 17.08 25.60 6.00
C GLU A 803 17.13 26.67 4.91
N ILE A 804 17.59 27.87 5.26
CA ILE A 804 17.81 28.96 4.29
C ILE A 804 18.82 28.51 3.24
N ILE A 805 19.99 28.04 3.68
CA ILE A 805 21.06 27.61 2.77
C ILE A 805 20.61 26.47 1.84
N LEU A 806 19.88 25.51 2.40
CA LEU A 806 19.31 24.37 1.69
C LEU A 806 18.40 24.82 0.56
N ILE A 807 17.51 25.78 0.83
CA ILE A 807 16.60 26.30 -0.18
C ILE A 807 17.34 27.10 -1.24
N ILE A 808 18.36 27.89 -0.88
CA ILE A 808 19.18 28.60 -1.90
C ILE A 808 19.87 27.58 -2.81
N ALA A 809 20.45 26.53 -2.24
CA ALA A 809 21.11 25.48 -3.02
C ALA A 809 20.11 24.76 -3.94
N ALA A 810 18.95 24.37 -3.40
CA ALA A 810 17.89 23.69 -4.16
C ALA A 810 17.33 24.59 -5.27
N ALA A 811 17.10 25.87 -4.99
CA ALA A 811 16.55 26.82 -5.94
C ALA A 811 17.52 27.16 -7.07
N LEU A 812 18.82 27.19 -6.79
CA LEU A 812 19.84 27.44 -7.80
C LEU A 812 20.35 26.17 -8.51
N ASP A 813 19.81 25.00 -8.18
CA ASP A 813 20.31 23.69 -8.62
C ASP A 813 21.84 23.53 -8.39
N ARG A 814 22.28 23.88 -7.20
CA ARG A 814 23.69 23.82 -6.77
C ARG A 814 23.96 22.59 -5.92
N ILE A 815 25.15 22.04 -6.06
CA ILE A 815 25.65 21.03 -5.13
C ILE A 815 25.97 21.72 -3.80
N LEU A 816 25.26 21.33 -2.74
CA LEU A 816 25.44 21.85 -1.40
C LEU A 816 26.69 21.23 -0.76
N VAL A 817 27.66 22.06 -0.40
CA VAL A 817 28.88 21.65 0.30
C VAL A 817 28.63 21.77 1.80
N LEU A 818 28.57 20.63 2.50
CA LEU A 818 28.47 20.63 3.95
C LEU A 818 29.76 21.15 4.57
N PRO A 819 29.69 21.96 5.63
CA PRO A 819 30.85 22.45 6.35
C PRO A 819 31.62 21.27 6.98
N PRO A 820 32.93 21.44 7.28
CA PRO A 820 33.68 20.48 8.06
C PRO A 820 33.02 20.18 9.40
N GLU A 821 33.27 18.99 9.94
CA GLU A 821 32.85 18.68 11.30
C GLU A 821 33.45 19.71 12.26
N GLN A 822 32.61 20.34 13.06
CA GLN A 822 33.05 21.39 13.96
C GLN A 822 32.31 21.32 15.30
N PRO A 823 32.86 21.94 16.36
CA PRO A 823 32.35 21.70 17.68
C PRO A 823 31.20 22.67 17.95
N MET A 824 29.97 22.20 17.76
CA MET A 824 28.75 23.02 17.85
C MET A 824 28.47 23.54 19.28
N TYR A 825 27.90 24.74 19.37
CA TYR A 825 27.57 25.38 20.64
C TYR A 825 26.49 24.57 21.40
N LEU A 826 26.75 24.31 22.69
CA LEU A 826 25.92 23.47 23.60
C LEU A 826 25.76 21.99 23.22
N LEU A 827 26.46 21.50 22.18
CA LEU A 827 26.44 20.10 21.75
C LEU A 827 27.82 19.45 21.89
N ARG A 828 28.34 19.40 23.12
CA ARG A 828 29.62 18.76 23.48
C ARG A 828 29.50 17.87 24.72
N ASN A 829 28.32 17.31 24.95
CA ASN A 829 28.00 16.57 26.17
C ASN A 829 28.47 15.11 26.14
N ASP A 830 29.14 14.67 25.07
CA ASP A 830 29.76 13.36 24.99
C ASP A 830 31.16 13.34 25.59
N ALA A 831 31.57 12.20 26.15
CA ALA A 831 32.86 12.02 26.80
C ALA A 831 34.05 12.30 25.86
N ALA A 832 33.88 12.05 24.56
CA ALA A 832 34.90 12.24 23.54
C ALA A 832 34.93 13.67 22.96
N LYS A 833 33.97 14.53 23.32
CA LYS A 833 33.75 15.87 22.76
C LYS A 833 33.86 15.90 21.23
N ARG A 834 33.25 14.93 20.56
CA ARG A 834 33.36 14.74 19.10
C ARG A 834 32.96 16.00 18.34
N HIS A 835 33.58 16.21 17.18
CA HIS A 835 33.10 17.16 16.18
C HIS A 835 31.93 16.52 15.40
N ARG A 836 31.05 17.34 14.84
CA ARG A 836 29.84 16.86 14.13
C ARG A 836 29.57 17.72 12.91
N GLY A 837 29.08 17.07 11.85
CA GLY A 837 28.40 17.72 10.75
C GLY A 837 26.88 17.76 10.96
N LEU A 838 26.16 18.27 9.96
CA LEU A 838 24.69 18.36 9.97
C LEU A 838 24.01 17.02 9.63
N ASP A 839 24.72 16.18 8.89
CA ASP A 839 24.46 14.77 8.61
C ASP A 839 24.33 13.91 9.87
N ALA A 840 24.91 14.35 10.99
CA ALA A 840 24.73 13.71 12.29
C ALA A 840 23.30 13.87 12.85
N PHE A 841 22.50 14.81 12.33
CA PHE A 841 21.19 15.15 12.88
C PHE A 841 20.02 15.00 11.91
N PHE A 842 20.26 15.16 10.61
CA PHE A 842 19.25 15.07 9.56
C PHE A 842 19.56 13.93 8.59
N ASP A 843 18.51 13.35 8.01
CA ASP A 843 18.63 12.26 7.04
C ASP A 843 18.91 12.76 5.60
N ILE A 844 20.06 13.41 5.45
CA ILE A 844 20.45 14.06 4.18
C ILE A 844 21.08 13.09 3.17
N GLU A 845 21.37 11.86 3.59
CA GLU A 845 21.93 10.82 2.73
C GLU A 845 20.84 10.02 2.00
N SER A 846 19.58 10.21 2.37
CA SER A 846 18.46 9.50 1.75
C SER A 846 18.40 9.75 0.22
N PRO A 847 18.05 8.74 -0.59
CA PRO A 847 17.90 8.92 -2.03
C PRO A 847 16.87 10.00 -2.38
N SER A 848 15.81 10.08 -1.57
CA SER A 848 14.80 11.13 -1.63
C SER A 848 15.43 12.52 -1.49
N PHE A 849 16.29 12.74 -0.49
CA PHE A 849 16.98 14.02 -0.30
C PHE A 849 17.94 14.33 -1.45
N GLN A 850 18.84 13.39 -1.76
CA GLN A 850 19.92 13.56 -2.75
C GLN A 850 19.42 13.82 -4.16
N LYS A 851 18.22 13.35 -4.50
CA LYS A 851 17.58 13.66 -5.79
C LYS A 851 17.27 15.16 -5.95
N ARG A 852 16.91 15.86 -4.87
CA ARG A 852 16.48 17.27 -4.91
C ARG A 852 17.61 18.22 -4.54
N VAL A 853 18.43 17.80 -3.60
CA VAL A 853 19.59 18.56 -3.15
C VAL A 853 20.78 17.63 -3.16
N ARG A 854 21.64 17.81 -4.16
CA ARG A 854 22.92 17.10 -4.22
C ARG A 854 23.81 17.62 -3.12
N VAL A 855 24.37 16.73 -2.31
CA VAL A 855 25.25 17.10 -1.20
C VAL A 855 26.64 16.51 -1.38
N ILE A 856 27.65 17.24 -0.95
CA ILE A 856 29.03 16.79 -0.84
C ILE A 856 29.61 17.29 0.49
N THR A 857 30.43 16.49 1.16
CA THR A 857 31.15 16.98 2.35
C THR A 857 32.26 17.96 1.94
N MET A 858 32.70 18.84 2.84
CA MET A 858 33.83 19.73 2.54
C MET A 858 35.10 18.95 2.18
N GLU A 859 35.37 17.81 2.84
CA GLU A 859 36.48 16.92 2.51
C GLU A 859 36.38 16.42 1.06
N GLN A 860 35.23 15.87 0.67
CA GLN A 860 35.02 15.41 -0.71
C GLN A 860 35.10 16.56 -1.73
N PHE A 861 34.59 17.74 -1.38
CA PHE A 861 34.68 18.92 -2.24
C PHE A 861 36.14 19.34 -2.46
N VAL A 862 36.95 19.44 -1.41
CA VAL A 862 38.38 19.76 -1.51
C VAL A 862 39.14 18.68 -2.28
N MET A 863 38.88 17.40 -1.99
CA MET A 863 39.54 16.28 -2.69
C MET A 863 39.19 16.22 -4.17
N LYS A 864 38.00 16.69 -4.55
CA LYS A 864 37.54 16.68 -5.95
C LYS A 864 37.95 17.95 -6.70
N GLU A 865 37.70 19.11 -6.12
CA GLU A 865 37.81 20.39 -6.81
C GLU A 865 39.11 21.14 -6.48
N GLY A 866 39.75 20.81 -5.36
CA GLY A 866 40.99 21.41 -4.88
C GLY A 866 42.27 20.65 -5.23
N LEU A 867 42.16 19.42 -5.75
CA LEU A 867 43.30 18.56 -6.04
C LEU A 867 44.16 19.11 -7.18
N VAL A 868 45.47 19.04 -6.97
CA VAL A 868 46.53 19.39 -7.92
C VAL A 868 47.48 18.21 -8.05
N ASP A 869 48.00 17.95 -9.25
CA ASP A 869 48.95 16.85 -9.45
C ASP A 869 50.37 17.19 -8.96
N ILE A 870 51.29 16.22 -9.10
CA ILE A 870 52.69 16.32 -8.65
C ILE A 870 53.44 17.45 -9.41
N GLU A 871 52.92 17.88 -10.55
CA GLU A 871 53.44 18.95 -11.41
C GLU A 871 52.71 20.30 -11.19
N GLY A 872 51.78 20.34 -10.22
CA GLY A 872 50.99 21.52 -9.85
C GLY A 872 49.82 21.83 -10.79
N GLN A 873 49.42 20.90 -11.67
CA GLN A 873 48.31 21.13 -12.59
C GLN A 873 46.94 20.91 -11.90
N PRO A 874 45.96 21.80 -12.14
CA PRO A 874 44.60 21.66 -11.60
C PRO A 874 43.89 20.40 -12.11
N GLN A 875 43.36 19.58 -11.20
CA GLN A 875 42.45 18.49 -11.55
C GLN A 875 40.96 18.84 -11.35
N GLY A 876 40.70 19.94 -10.64
CA GLY A 876 39.36 20.45 -10.32
C GLY A 876 39.16 21.92 -10.68
N GLN A 877 37.97 22.45 -10.41
CA GLN A 877 37.61 23.84 -10.73
C GLN A 877 38.23 24.88 -9.80
N PHE A 878 38.62 24.48 -8.58
CA PHE A 878 39.07 25.39 -7.52
C PHE A 878 40.41 24.91 -6.94
N PRO A 879 41.49 24.82 -7.74
CA PRO A 879 42.75 24.22 -7.30
C PRO A 879 43.32 24.92 -6.07
N ALA A 880 43.70 24.14 -5.05
CA ALA A 880 44.40 24.64 -3.87
C ALA A 880 45.90 24.85 -4.17
N ASP A 881 46.60 25.52 -3.25
CA ASP A 881 48.06 25.57 -3.30
C ASP A 881 48.65 24.18 -2.96
N VAL A 882 49.63 23.72 -3.74
CA VAL A 882 50.27 22.40 -3.59
C VAL A 882 50.85 22.23 -2.18
N GLU A 883 51.45 23.29 -1.62
CA GLU A 883 52.06 23.25 -0.29
C GLU A 883 51.02 23.28 0.85
N GLU A 884 49.80 23.71 0.56
CA GLU A 884 48.72 23.86 1.55
C GLU A 884 47.61 22.80 1.42
N PHE A 885 47.61 21.99 0.36
CA PHE A 885 46.54 21.03 0.07
C PHE A 885 46.33 20.01 1.19
N ASP A 886 47.41 19.44 1.75
CA ASP A 886 47.31 18.47 2.85
C ASP A 886 46.71 19.11 4.13
N HIS A 887 47.05 20.37 4.39
CA HIS A 887 46.50 21.14 5.51
C HIS A 887 45.03 21.49 5.28
N LEU A 888 44.67 21.91 4.06
CA LEU A 888 43.30 22.19 3.66
C LEU A 888 42.43 20.93 3.69
N ALA A 889 42.91 19.80 3.16
CA ALA A 889 42.21 18.53 3.16
C ALA A 889 41.96 18.01 4.59
N THR A 890 42.94 18.16 5.48
CA THR A 890 42.77 17.83 6.90
C THR A 890 41.74 18.73 7.57
N ALA A 891 41.81 20.04 7.31
CA ALA A 891 40.87 21.02 7.85
C ALA A 891 39.44 20.87 7.29
N ALA A 892 39.31 20.40 6.04
CA ALA A 892 38.05 20.14 5.36
C ALA A 892 37.27 18.98 5.97
N LYS A 893 37.96 18.03 6.62
CA LYS A 893 37.31 16.94 7.37
C LYS A 893 36.78 17.41 8.71
N GLU A 894 37.65 17.98 9.53
CA GLU A 894 37.37 18.28 10.93
C GLU A 894 38.11 19.55 11.35
N CYS A 895 37.36 20.59 11.72
CA CYS A 895 37.95 21.79 12.28
C CYS A 895 38.45 21.51 13.70
N ASN A 896 39.72 21.07 13.82
CA ASN A 896 40.66 21.14 14.95
C ASN A 896 41.69 19.98 14.96
N LYS A 897 41.84 19.22 13.88
CA LYS A 897 42.85 18.15 13.78
C LYS A 897 44.15 18.69 13.18
N GLY A 898 45.25 18.70 13.95
CA GLY A 898 46.60 18.71 13.35
C GLY A 898 47.61 19.84 13.66
N MET A 899 47.35 20.83 14.54
CA MET A 899 48.42 21.76 14.96
C MET A 899 48.63 21.82 16.49
N PRO A 900 49.88 21.64 16.98
CA PRO A 900 50.17 21.68 18.40
C PRO A 900 49.93 23.09 18.95
N LYS A 901 49.25 23.20 20.09
CA LYS A 901 48.98 24.44 20.85
C LYS A 901 50.22 25.32 21.17
N LYS A 902 51.44 24.87 20.86
CA LYS A 902 52.68 25.63 21.04
C LYS A 902 53.08 26.35 19.74
N LYS A 903 52.35 27.41 19.42
CA LYS A 903 52.72 28.56 18.57
C LYS A 903 51.41 29.18 18.06
N TRP A 904 50.69 29.86 18.95
CA TRP A 904 49.72 30.86 18.50
C TRP A 904 50.39 32.19 18.76
N LYS A 905 50.96 32.80 17.72
CA LYS A 905 51.23 34.24 17.76
C LYS A 905 49.95 34.96 17.34
N GLU A 906 49.78 36.17 17.84
CA GLU A 906 48.68 37.06 17.44
C GLU A 906 48.75 37.26 15.91
N GLY A 907 47.81 36.66 15.16
CA GLY A 907 47.76 36.72 13.69
C GLY A 907 47.63 35.40 12.92
N ASP A 908 47.74 34.21 13.54
CA ASP A 908 47.64 32.91 12.83
C ASP A 908 46.16 32.43 12.67
N LEU A 909 45.82 31.84 11.50
CA LEU A 909 44.47 31.33 11.14
C LEU A 909 44.15 29.98 11.82
N THR A 910 42.90 29.76 12.28
CA THR A 910 42.42 28.44 12.75
C THR A 910 42.22 27.43 11.61
N SER A 911 42.08 26.14 11.91
CA SER A 911 41.81 25.12 10.86
C SER A 911 40.54 25.44 10.06
N CYS A 912 39.49 25.95 10.72
CA CYS A 912 38.29 26.42 10.02
C CYS A 912 38.56 27.69 9.18
N ASP A 913 39.46 28.56 9.63
CA ASP A 913 39.83 29.76 8.88
C ASP A 913 40.61 29.42 7.60
N ILE A 914 41.35 28.30 7.57
CA ILE A 914 41.99 27.79 6.33
C ILE A 914 40.91 27.46 5.28
N VAL A 915 39.87 26.72 5.68
CA VAL A 915 38.74 26.40 4.79
C VAL A 915 38.01 27.67 4.37
N HIS A 916 37.74 28.59 5.30
CA HIS A 916 37.08 29.85 4.99
C HIS A 916 37.90 30.73 4.03
N ALA A 917 39.22 30.80 4.21
CA ALA A 917 40.12 31.55 3.34
C ALA A 917 40.14 30.95 1.93
N TYR A 918 40.19 29.62 1.82
CA TYR A 918 40.09 28.91 0.55
C TYR A 918 38.76 29.20 -0.17
N LEU A 919 37.62 29.07 0.53
CA LEU A 919 36.32 29.37 -0.04
C LEU A 919 36.16 30.85 -0.42
N SER A 920 36.73 31.78 0.34
CA SER A 920 36.75 33.21 0.01
C SER A 920 37.66 33.54 -1.18
N LYS A 921 38.74 32.78 -1.38
CA LYS A 921 39.65 32.95 -2.53
C LYS A 921 39.00 32.50 -3.84
N HIS A 922 38.25 31.41 -3.81
CA HIS A 922 37.69 30.77 -5.02
C HIS A 922 36.20 31.06 -5.26
N GLY A 923 35.46 31.42 -4.22
CA GLY A 923 34.01 31.60 -4.27
C GLY A 923 33.59 33.06 -4.24
N THR A 924 32.46 33.34 -4.87
CA THR A 924 31.78 34.64 -4.75
C THR A 924 30.96 34.66 -3.47
N THR A 925 31.15 35.70 -2.66
CA THR A 925 30.36 35.91 -1.43
C THR A 925 29.22 36.88 -1.72
N PRO A 926 27.96 36.44 -1.80
CA PRO A 926 26.84 37.33 -2.05
C PRO A 926 26.55 38.23 -0.83
N GLU A 927 26.14 39.48 -1.08
CA GLU A 927 25.79 40.47 -0.04
C GLU A 927 24.38 40.23 0.56
N ILE A 928 24.19 39.03 1.12
CA ILE A 928 22.92 38.58 1.70
C ILE A 928 23.03 38.30 3.20
N SER A 929 21.98 38.64 3.94
CA SER A 929 21.86 38.43 5.39
C SER A 929 20.40 38.28 5.81
N ALA A 930 20.12 37.27 6.64
CA ALA A 930 18.77 37.08 7.19
C ALA A 930 18.57 37.78 8.56
N SER A 931 19.50 38.63 9.01
CA SER A 931 19.49 39.25 10.33
C SER A 931 18.61 40.51 10.46
N HIS A 932 17.38 40.46 9.94
CA HIS A 932 16.31 41.50 10.04
C HIS A 932 16.38 42.70 9.09
N HIS A 933 17.39 42.81 8.22
CA HIS A 933 17.57 43.98 7.35
C HIS A 933 17.37 43.71 5.87
N GLN A 934 17.21 42.45 5.47
CA GLN A 934 16.97 42.08 4.09
C GLN A 934 15.90 40.99 3.98
N CYS A 935 15.34 40.89 2.79
CA CYS A 935 14.48 39.81 2.31
C CYS A 935 15.04 39.36 0.96
N LEU A 936 15.11 38.06 0.74
CA LEU A 936 15.57 37.48 -0.52
C LEU A 936 14.36 37.17 -1.39
N VAL A 937 14.31 37.72 -2.60
CA VAL A 937 13.16 37.61 -3.51
C VAL A 937 13.52 36.72 -4.69
N PHE A 938 12.80 35.61 -4.80
CA PHE A 938 12.82 34.68 -5.91
C PHE A 938 11.69 35.04 -6.86
N ASP A 939 12.02 35.77 -7.92
CA ASP A 939 11.07 36.23 -8.92
C ASP A 939 11.56 35.87 -10.32
N LYS A 940 10.74 35.13 -11.06
CA LYS A 940 11.15 34.55 -12.34
C LYS A 940 11.35 35.64 -13.41
N GLY A 941 10.44 36.61 -13.49
CA GLY A 941 10.57 37.77 -14.36
C GLY A 941 11.87 38.52 -14.11
N MET A 942 12.20 38.75 -12.83
CA MET A 942 13.45 39.40 -12.47
C MET A 942 14.66 38.55 -12.86
N PHE A 943 14.60 37.24 -12.63
CA PHE A 943 15.68 36.31 -12.95
C PHE A 943 15.94 36.20 -14.47
N ASP A 944 14.89 36.12 -15.27
CA ASP A 944 14.99 35.90 -16.72
C ASP A 944 15.16 37.21 -17.53
N THR A 945 14.51 38.29 -17.10
CA THR A 945 14.34 39.52 -17.89
C THR A 945 14.79 40.79 -17.19
N GLY A 946 15.16 40.72 -15.91
CA GLY A 946 15.51 41.88 -15.09
C GLY A 946 14.31 42.75 -14.70
N LYS A 947 13.07 42.24 -14.83
CA LYS A 947 11.83 42.94 -14.45
C LYS A 947 10.95 42.04 -13.57
N PRO A 948 10.57 42.46 -12.36
CA PRO A 948 9.84 41.60 -11.43
C PRO A 948 8.42 41.28 -11.92
N ASP A 949 7.99 40.03 -11.77
CA ASP A 949 6.60 39.59 -12.01
C ASP A 949 5.66 40.11 -10.92
N ASP A 950 6.13 40.16 -9.67
CA ASP A 950 5.34 40.61 -8.50
C ASP A 950 6.13 41.57 -7.59
N GLU A 951 6.32 42.80 -8.05
CA GLU A 951 6.99 43.85 -7.27
C GLU A 951 6.18 44.28 -6.04
N GLU A 952 4.85 44.29 -6.13
CA GLU A 952 3.97 44.74 -5.06
C GLU A 952 3.98 43.75 -3.89
N GLY A 953 3.80 42.45 -4.15
CA GLY A 953 3.86 41.42 -3.12
C GLY A 953 5.26 41.30 -2.50
N ALA A 954 6.31 41.41 -3.31
CA ALA A 954 7.69 41.46 -2.80
C ALA A 954 7.92 42.68 -1.89
N SER A 955 7.48 43.87 -2.32
CA SER A 955 7.54 45.10 -1.52
C SER A 955 6.75 44.94 -0.22
N GLU A 956 5.56 44.35 -0.26
CA GLU A 956 4.72 44.12 0.91
C GLU A 956 5.38 43.16 1.91
N PHE A 957 5.91 42.03 1.43
CA PHE A 957 6.68 41.08 2.22
C PHE A 957 7.86 41.76 2.92
N CYS A 958 8.64 42.51 2.15
CA CYS A 958 9.84 43.21 2.60
C CYS A 958 9.56 44.44 3.48
N SER A 959 8.37 45.06 3.35
CA SER A 959 7.99 46.28 4.10
C SER A 959 7.97 46.06 5.61
N SER A 960 7.72 44.82 6.03
CA SER A 960 7.80 44.40 7.42
C SER A 960 9.22 44.58 7.98
N GLY A 961 9.36 45.49 8.94
CA GLY A 961 10.66 45.82 9.54
C GLY A 961 11.57 46.71 8.68
N LYS A 962 11.07 47.32 7.58
CA LYS A 962 11.85 48.15 6.64
C LYS A 962 13.06 47.41 6.02
N ARG A 963 12.85 46.17 5.57
CA ARG A 963 13.92 45.33 5.01
C ARG A 963 14.28 45.78 3.59
N LYS A 964 15.56 45.75 3.25
CA LYS A 964 16.08 45.94 1.89
C LYS A 964 15.72 44.71 1.05
N MET A 965 15.04 44.95 -0.06
CA MET A 965 14.70 43.92 -1.04
C MET A 965 15.94 43.54 -1.84
N VAL A 966 16.26 42.24 -1.87
CA VAL A 966 17.36 41.68 -2.64
C VAL A 966 16.77 40.64 -3.58
N PHE A 967 16.73 40.95 -4.88
CA PHE A 967 16.29 39.99 -5.87
C PHE A 967 17.38 38.98 -6.19
N LEU A 968 16.97 37.73 -6.37
CA LEU A 968 17.78 36.74 -7.03
C LEU A 968 17.80 37.03 -8.53
N THR A 969 18.98 37.30 -9.08
CA THR A 969 19.16 37.57 -10.51
C THR A 969 20.01 36.48 -11.15
N LYS A 970 20.07 36.48 -12.49
CA LYS A 970 20.94 35.55 -13.21
C LYS A 970 22.41 35.74 -12.84
N GLU A 971 22.85 36.99 -12.63
CA GLU A 971 24.20 37.34 -12.17
C GLU A 971 24.50 36.77 -10.78
N PHE A 972 23.49 36.64 -9.91
CA PHE A 972 23.64 35.96 -8.62
C PHE A 972 24.02 34.48 -8.80
N ASP A 973 23.49 33.82 -9.83
CA ASP A 973 23.76 32.41 -10.14
C ASP A 973 24.97 32.18 -11.07
N GLU A 974 25.57 33.22 -11.66
CA GLU A 974 26.73 33.04 -12.54
C GLU A 974 27.95 32.35 -11.89
N PRO A 975 28.35 32.66 -10.64
CA PRO A 975 29.55 32.09 -10.04
C PRO A 975 29.53 30.56 -9.92
N GLN A 976 30.65 29.91 -10.22
CA GLN A 976 30.78 28.44 -10.08
C GLN A 976 30.76 27.99 -8.61
N LEU A 977 31.27 28.83 -7.69
CA LEU A 977 31.21 28.61 -6.26
C LEU A 977 30.57 29.83 -5.59
N LEU A 978 29.44 29.63 -4.93
CA LEU A 978 28.89 30.59 -3.97
C LEU A 978 29.37 30.21 -2.58
N TYR A 979 29.83 31.20 -1.83
CA TYR A 979 30.23 31.02 -0.44
C TYR A 979 29.45 31.94 0.48
N ILE A 980 28.51 31.39 1.26
CA ILE A 980 27.66 32.15 2.17
C ILE A 980 28.26 32.13 3.59
N GLN A 981 28.72 33.30 4.05
CA GLN A 981 29.29 33.48 5.38
C GLN A 981 28.21 33.62 6.47
N ALA A 982 27.39 32.59 6.66
CA ALA A 982 26.21 32.63 7.52
C ALA A 982 26.49 32.67 9.04
N GLY A 983 27.74 32.49 9.48
CA GLY A 983 28.08 32.29 10.89
C GLY A 983 27.96 33.48 11.84
N LYS A 984 28.17 34.73 11.38
CA LYS A 984 28.21 35.93 12.24
C LYS A 984 27.71 37.19 11.50
N PRO A 985 27.30 38.25 12.23
CA PRO A 985 26.99 39.54 11.61
C PRO A 985 28.20 40.11 10.85
N PRO A 986 28.00 40.85 9.75
CA PRO A 986 26.71 41.31 9.22
C PRO A 986 25.97 40.30 8.31
N THR A 987 26.59 39.19 7.90
CA THR A 987 26.07 38.22 6.91
C THR A 987 25.33 37.02 7.51
N ARG A 988 24.91 37.13 8.78
CA ARG A 988 24.31 36.04 9.55
C ARG A 988 22.97 35.57 8.97
N MET A 989 22.77 34.26 8.82
CA MET A 989 21.51 33.68 8.33
C MET A 989 20.58 33.25 9.48
N LEU A 990 20.11 34.21 10.27
CA LEU A 990 19.21 33.94 11.40
C LEU A 990 17.78 34.41 11.13
N SER A 991 16.98 33.57 10.47
CA SER A 991 15.53 33.75 10.30
C SER A 991 14.88 32.41 9.99
N HIS A 992 13.58 32.29 10.17
CA HIS A 992 12.83 31.23 9.49
C HIS A 992 12.87 31.47 7.97
N TYR A 993 13.11 30.43 7.16
CA TYR A 993 13.30 30.58 5.71
C TYR A 993 12.11 31.24 5.02
N TYR A 994 10.89 30.83 5.37
CA TYR A 994 9.63 31.38 4.85
C TYR A 994 9.34 32.82 5.34
N GLY A 995 10.08 33.30 6.34
CA GLY A 995 10.05 34.69 6.79
C GLY A 995 11.15 35.56 6.17
N TYR A 996 12.16 34.95 5.54
CA TYR A 996 13.27 35.64 4.87
C TYR A 996 13.14 35.64 3.35
N MET A 997 12.62 34.54 2.79
CA MET A 997 12.52 34.29 1.37
C MET A 997 11.10 34.52 0.88
N TYR A 998 10.97 35.36 -0.14
CA TYR A 998 9.74 35.57 -0.89
C TYR A 998 9.85 34.86 -2.23
N PHE A 999 8.82 34.12 -2.61
CA PHE A 999 8.67 33.56 -3.96
C PHE A 999 7.44 34.22 -4.58
N SER A 1000 7.59 34.91 -5.71
CA SER A 1000 6.44 35.54 -6.38
C SER A 1000 5.44 34.50 -6.90
N ASP A 1001 5.93 33.31 -7.26
CA ASP A 1001 5.10 32.13 -7.48
C ASP A 1001 4.87 31.38 -6.16
N VAL A 1002 3.62 31.42 -5.69
CA VAL A 1002 3.22 30.76 -4.44
C VAL A 1002 3.38 29.24 -4.49
N ALA A 1003 3.16 28.60 -5.65
CA ALA A 1003 3.32 27.16 -5.79
C ALA A 1003 4.79 26.75 -5.61
N VAL A 1004 5.71 27.56 -6.15
CA VAL A 1004 7.16 27.40 -5.96
C VAL A 1004 7.55 27.63 -4.50
N GLY A 1005 7.03 28.69 -3.86
CA GLY A 1005 7.28 28.95 -2.44
C GLY A 1005 6.78 27.82 -1.54
N ASN A 1006 5.59 27.29 -1.81
CA ASN A 1006 5.02 26.17 -1.08
C ASN A 1006 5.78 24.86 -1.34
N TYR A 1007 6.32 24.63 -2.54
CA TYR A 1007 7.25 23.52 -2.79
C TYR A 1007 8.45 23.55 -1.85
N TYR A 1008 9.13 24.69 -1.70
CA TYR A 1008 10.29 24.77 -0.79
C TYR A 1008 9.91 24.60 0.68
N LYS A 1009 8.68 24.97 1.07
CA LYS A 1009 8.19 24.67 2.42
C LYS A 1009 7.99 23.17 2.63
N ARG A 1010 7.43 22.47 1.64
CA ARG A 1010 7.27 21.02 1.67
C ARG A 1010 8.61 20.30 1.58
N LEU A 1011 9.58 20.80 0.81
CA LEU A 1011 10.95 20.29 0.78
C LEU A 1011 11.57 20.27 2.19
N VAL A 1012 11.42 21.37 2.94
CA VAL A 1012 11.90 21.43 4.34
C VAL A 1012 11.10 20.50 5.25
N ARG A 1013 9.77 20.49 5.16
CA ARG A 1013 8.92 19.57 5.93
C ARG A 1013 9.32 18.12 5.69
N ASP A 1014 9.46 17.74 4.43
CA ASP A 1014 9.47 16.35 4.02
C ASP A 1014 10.86 15.72 3.96
N LEU A 1015 11.91 16.53 3.78
CA LEU A 1015 13.27 16.02 3.59
C LEU A 1015 14.23 16.46 4.70
N LEU A 1016 13.88 17.48 5.51
CA LEU A 1016 14.73 17.95 6.61
C LEU A 1016 14.17 17.57 7.99
N HIS A 1017 13.85 16.29 8.16
CA HIS A 1017 13.50 15.71 9.45
C HIS A 1017 14.72 15.08 10.14
N TYR A 1018 14.60 14.84 11.45
CA TYR A 1018 15.67 14.21 12.22
C TYR A 1018 15.95 12.78 11.75
N ARG A 1019 17.16 12.30 12.06
CA ARG A 1019 17.55 10.92 11.80
C ARG A 1019 16.63 9.91 12.51
N PRO A 1020 16.48 8.69 11.94
CA PRO A 1020 15.58 7.67 12.48
C PRO A 1020 15.81 7.36 13.96
N GLU A 1021 17.06 7.31 14.45
CA GLU A 1021 17.38 7.00 15.84
C GLU A 1021 16.83 8.03 16.84
N ILE A 1022 16.80 9.32 16.44
CA ILE A 1022 16.26 10.41 17.26
C ILE A 1022 14.74 10.27 17.35
N ASN A 1023 14.10 10.06 16.19
CA ASN A 1023 12.66 9.91 16.08
C ASN A 1023 12.17 8.63 16.75
N CYS A 1024 12.92 7.53 16.66
CA CYS A 1024 12.64 6.27 17.33
C CYS A 1024 12.61 6.45 18.85
N ALA A 1025 13.68 7.04 19.41
CA ALA A 1025 13.76 7.28 20.84
C ALA A 1025 12.68 8.25 21.35
N ALA A 1026 12.39 9.30 20.59
CA ALA A 1026 11.28 10.21 20.91
C ALA A 1026 9.93 9.48 20.87
N GLY A 1027 9.69 8.66 19.86
CA GLY A 1027 8.45 7.92 19.70
C GLY A 1027 8.19 6.92 20.83
N LYS A 1028 9.24 6.25 21.34
CA LYS A 1028 9.15 5.42 22.55
C LYS A 1028 8.66 6.21 23.77
N ILE A 1029 9.20 7.41 23.95
CA ILE A 1029 8.83 8.29 25.07
C ILE A 1029 7.40 8.77 24.91
N ILE A 1030 7.02 9.22 23.71
CA ILE A 1030 5.66 9.65 23.39
C ILE A 1030 4.67 8.53 23.71
N LYS A 1031 4.97 7.29 23.30
CA LYS A 1031 4.13 6.13 23.60
C LYS A 1031 4.01 5.86 25.09
N ALA A 1032 5.12 5.88 25.83
CA ALA A 1032 5.07 5.67 27.28
C ALA A 1032 4.26 6.76 27.99
N LEU A 1033 4.41 8.02 27.56
CA LEU A 1033 3.60 9.14 28.05
C LEU A 1033 2.11 8.95 27.72
N GLN A 1034 1.81 8.46 26.52
CA GLN A 1034 0.44 8.19 26.06
C GLN A 1034 -0.20 7.03 26.80
N ASP A 1035 0.54 5.95 27.05
CA ASP A 1035 0.07 4.79 27.81
C ASP A 1035 -0.23 5.19 29.27
N GLU A 1036 0.69 5.95 29.89
CA GLU A 1036 0.47 6.49 31.21
C GLU A 1036 -0.71 7.49 31.24
N GLY A 1037 -0.81 8.32 30.21
CA GLY A 1037 -1.90 9.27 30.00
C GLY A 1037 -3.25 8.61 29.92
N LYS A 1038 -3.33 7.56 29.10
CA LYS A 1038 -4.52 6.73 28.90
C LYS A 1038 -4.95 6.06 30.20
N ALA A 1039 -4.02 5.54 31.00
CA ALA A 1039 -4.30 5.00 32.33
C ALA A 1039 -4.92 6.04 33.29
N ARG A 1040 -4.73 7.33 33.01
CA ARG A 1040 -5.27 8.46 33.77
C ARG A 1040 -6.49 9.12 33.10
N GLY A 1041 -6.99 8.56 32.00
CA GLY A 1041 -8.16 9.07 31.27
C GLY A 1041 -7.84 10.13 30.20
N PHE A 1042 -6.56 10.38 29.89
CA PHE A 1042 -6.16 11.27 28.81
C PHE A 1042 -5.93 10.46 27.54
N LEU A 1043 -6.78 10.68 26.55
CA LEU A 1043 -6.70 9.96 25.28
C LEU A 1043 -5.83 10.69 24.26
N THR A 1044 -5.39 9.92 23.26
CA THR A 1044 -4.76 10.48 22.07
C THR A 1044 -5.82 10.98 21.08
N ASP A 1045 -5.49 12.04 20.34
CA ASP A 1045 -6.32 12.54 19.24
C ASP A 1045 -6.12 11.73 17.95
N ILE A 1046 -6.93 12.05 16.94
CA ILE A 1046 -6.93 11.44 15.61
C ILE A 1046 -5.59 11.58 14.87
N ASN A 1047 -4.78 12.56 15.23
CA ASN A 1047 -3.47 12.81 14.64
C ASN A 1047 -2.36 12.12 15.43
N GLY A 1048 -2.67 11.34 16.47
CA GLY A 1048 -1.73 10.62 17.33
C GLY A 1048 -1.06 11.47 18.41
N ALA A 1049 -1.53 12.72 18.61
CA ALA A 1049 -1.07 13.60 19.67
C ALA A 1049 -1.88 13.34 20.95
N GLY A 1050 -1.49 13.95 22.07
CA GLY A 1050 -2.24 13.85 23.33
C GLY A 1050 -1.84 12.68 24.20
N GLY A 1051 -2.69 12.31 25.15
CA GLY A 1051 -2.32 11.49 26.32
C GLY A 1051 -1.51 12.24 27.39
N TYR A 1052 -0.82 13.30 27.01
CA TYR A 1052 -0.11 14.21 27.91
C TYR A 1052 -0.12 15.61 27.32
N SER A 1053 0.26 16.60 28.11
CA SER A 1053 0.61 17.93 27.63
C SER A 1053 2.10 18.19 27.83
N ALA A 1054 2.64 19.13 27.07
CA ALA A 1054 4.07 19.38 27.05
C ALA A 1054 4.41 20.82 27.41
N MET A 1055 5.59 21.01 27.97
CA MET A 1055 6.16 22.33 28.23
C MET A 1055 7.60 22.39 27.76
N HIS A 1056 8.01 23.57 27.29
CA HIS A 1056 9.41 23.88 27.12
C HIS A 1056 9.80 25.13 27.91
N ILE A 1057 10.67 24.94 28.90
CA ILE A 1057 11.11 26.00 29.82
C ILE A 1057 12.61 26.22 29.63
N ARG A 1058 12.97 27.33 28.96
CA ARG A 1058 14.35 27.75 28.68
C ARG A 1058 14.82 28.79 29.68
N ARG A 1059 15.80 28.43 30.51
CA ARG A 1059 16.30 29.28 31.61
C ARG A 1059 17.79 29.53 31.59
N GLY A 1060 18.62 28.59 31.12
CA GLY A 1060 20.09 28.61 31.27
C GLY A 1060 20.80 29.87 30.77
N ASP A 1061 21.46 29.80 29.62
CA ASP A 1061 22.17 30.94 29.01
C ASP A 1061 21.25 31.95 28.31
N PHE A 1062 19.93 31.82 28.46
CA PHE A 1062 18.96 32.54 27.66
C PHE A 1062 19.09 34.07 27.83
N GLN A 1063 19.26 34.77 26.71
CA GLN A 1063 19.58 36.21 26.70
C GLN A 1063 18.40 37.11 27.10
N TYR A 1064 17.16 36.65 26.94
CA TYR A 1064 15.96 37.45 27.26
C TYR A 1064 15.55 37.26 28.72
N LYS A 1065 16.16 38.06 29.60
CA LYS A 1065 15.94 38.00 31.06
C LYS A 1065 14.46 38.08 31.45
N ASN A 1066 13.67 38.90 30.76
CA ASN A 1066 12.23 39.08 31.04
C ASN A 1066 11.38 37.83 30.78
N MET A 1067 11.91 36.85 30.04
CA MET A 1067 11.23 35.58 29.76
C MET A 1067 11.54 34.50 30.80
N LYS A 1068 12.52 34.75 31.71
CA LYS A 1068 12.90 33.83 32.79
C LYS A 1068 11.98 34.00 34.02
N ILE A 1069 10.70 33.77 33.83
CA ILE A 1069 9.69 33.89 34.89
C ILE A 1069 9.81 32.76 35.94
N SER A 1070 9.22 32.97 37.13
CA SER A 1070 9.23 32.00 38.23
C SER A 1070 8.33 30.79 37.95
N GLY A 1071 8.53 29.68 38.67
CA GLY A 1071 7.69 28.48 38.55
C GLY A 1071 6.24 28.75 38.96
N GLU A 1072 6.04 29.58 39.98
CA GLU A 1072 4.73 30.07 40.42
C GLU A 1072 4.03 30.87 39.32
N GLU A 1073 4.78 31.73 38.63
CA GLU A 1073 4.24 32.53 37.53
C GLU A 1073 3.90 31.67 36.32
N TRP A 1074 4.70 30.64 36.00
CA TRP A 1074 4.37 29.65 34.99
C TRP A 1074 3.05 28.93 35.27
N VAL A 1075 2.89 28.40 36.49
CA VAL A 1075 1.64 27.72 36.91
C VAL A 1075 0.47 28.69 36.81
N LYS A 1076 0.62 29.93 37.30
CA LYS A 1076 -0.41 30.95 37.23
C LYS A 1076 -0.81 31.27 35.79
N ASN A 1077 0.16 31.39 34.88
CA ASN A 1077 -0.08 31.80 33.50
C ASN A 1077 -0.62 30.67 32.61
N THR A 1078 -0.51 29.42 33.06
CA THR A 1078 -0.91 28.21 32.30
C THR A 1078 -1.98 27.37 32.98
N ASN A 1079 -2.58 27.86 34.07
CA ASN A 1079 -3.55 27.10 34.88
C ASN A 1079 -4.84 26.71 34.13
N ASP A 1080 -5.19 27.46 33.09
CA ASP A 1080 -6.34 27.24 32.21
C ASP A 1080 -5.95 26.57 30.88
N VAL A 1081 -4.66 26.26 30.70
CA VAL A 1081 -4.16 25.54 29.52
C VAL A 1081 -4.19 24.04 29.75
N PHE A 1082 -3.71 23.58 30.91
CA PHE A 1082 -3.50 22.17 31.20
C PHE A 1082 -4.62 21.60 32.07
N GLU A 1083 -4.92 20.33 31.89
CA GLU A 1083 -5.96 19.65 32.65
C GLU A 1083 -5.41 19.12 33.98
N LYS A 1084 -6.23 19.14 35.03
CA LYS A 1084 -5.84 18.59 36.33
C LYS A 1084 -5.53 17.10 36.19
N ASN A 1085 -4.50 16.63 36.88
CA ASN A 1085 -3.98 15.25 36.84
C ASN A 1085 -3.36 14.83 35.50
N GLU A 1086 -3.27 15.73 34.52
CA GLU A 1086 -2.60 15.47 33.25
C GLU A 1086 -1.09 15.28 33.46
N ILE A 1087 -0.48 14.47 32.60
CA ILE A 1087 0.97 14.34 32.53
C ILE A 1087 1.51 15.58 31.83
N LEU A 1088 2.45 16.27 32.47
CA LEU A 1088 3.23 17.33 31.86
C LEU A 1088 4.63 16.80 31.55
N TYR A 1089 4.90 16.57 30.26
CA TYR A 1089 6.26 16.35 29.78
C TYR A 1089 7.00 17.68 29.74
N ILE A 1090 8.12 17.78 30.45
CA ILE A 1090 8.88 19.00 30.60
C ILE A 1090 10.23 18.88 29.90
N ALA A 1091 10.35 19.58 28.76
CA ALA A 1091 11.63 19.85 28.11
C ALA A 1091 12.28 21.08 28.74
N THR A 1092 13.50 20.97 29.26
CA THR A 1092 14.12 22.08 29.99
C THR A 1092 15.63 21.94 30.11
N ASP A 1093 16.32 23.08 30.15
CA ASP A 1093 17.73 23.17 30.55
C ASP A 1093 17.91 23.50 32.04
N GLU A 1094 16.83 23.57 32.82
CA GLU A 1094 16.85 23.75 34.28
C GLU A 1094 17.19 22.43 34.97
N LYS A 1095 18.33 22.41 35.65
CA LYS A 1095 18.83 21.23 36.37
C LYS A 1095 18.23 21.13 37.77
N ASP A 1096 17.84 22.25 38.37
CA ASP A 1096 17.21 22.26 39.69
C ASP A 1096 15.74 21.84 39.59
N LYS A 1097 15.46 20.58 39.92
CA LYS A 1097 14.09 20.04 39.87
C LYS A 1097 13.15 20.69 40.89
N THR A 1098 13.66 21.43 41.89
CA THR A 1098 12.81 22.15 42.85
C THR A 1098 12.06 23.31 42.21
N PHE A 1099 12.58 23.85 41.09
CA PHE A 1099 11.90 24.85 40.27
C PHE A 1099 10.49 24.41 39.82
N PHE A 1100 10.28 23.10 39.65
CA PHE A 1100 9.01 22.54 39.17
C PHE A 1100 8.04 22.11 40.29
N GLU A 1101 8.41 22.27 41.56
CA GLU A 1101 7.52 22.01 42.69
C GLU A 1101 6.17 22.75 42.62
N PRO A 1102 6.08 24.00 42.14
CA PRO A 1102 4.79 24.65 41.95
C PRO A 1102 3.80 23.85 41.10
N PHE A 1103 4.27 23.15 40.05
CA PHE A 1103 3.42 22.31 39.21
C PHE A 1103 2.96 21.04 39.93
N ARG A 1104 3.86 20.40 40.70
CA ARG A 1104 3.49 19.24 41.52
C ARG A 1104 2.43 19.63 42.56
N ARG A 1105 2.60 20.77 43.23
CA ARG A 1105 1.61 21.32 44.16
C ARG A 1105 0.28 21.65 43.49
N ALA A 1106 0.30 22.02 42.20
CA ALA A 1106 -0.90 22.26 41.40
C ALA A 1106 -1.60 20.98 40.91
N GLY A 1107 -1.04 19.79 41.18
CA GLY A 1107 -1.65 18.49 40.88
C GLY A 1107 -1.22 17.86 39.55
N TYR A 1108 -0.12 18.33 38.94
CA TYR A 1108 0.40 17.75 37.69
C TYR A 1108 1.39 16.62 37.94
N THR A 1109 1.34 15.60 37.08
CA THR A 1109 2.39 14.56 37.04
C THR A 1109 3.48 15.00 36.09
N LEU A 1110 4.71 15.16 36.59
CA LEU A 1110 5.82 15.63 35.76
C LEU A 1110 6.62 14.46 35.21
N ARG A 1111 7.00 14.58 33.94
CA ARG A 1111 7.93 13.67 33.25
C ARG A 1111 9.03 14.48 32.59
N PHE A 1112 10.25 13.99 32.69
CA PHE A 1112 11.44 14.56 32.08
C PHE A 1112 12.11 13.51 31.21
N LEU A 1113 12.98 13.95 30.32
CA LEU A 1113 13.76 13.05 29.48
C LEU A 1113 14.48 11.93 30.27
N ASP A 1114 15.09 12.28 31.40
CA ASP A 1114 15.84 11.33 32.25
C ASP A 1114 14.98 10.19 32.79
N ASP A 1115 13.67 10.39 32.94
CA ASP A 1115 12.74 9.35 33.39
C ASP A 1115 12.62 8.19 32.37
N PHE A 1116 13.05 8.44 31.14
CA PHE A 1116 13.00 7.48 30.03
C PHE A 1116 14.37 7.00 29.58
N LYS A 1117 15.42 7.24 30.37
CA LYS A 1117 16.80 6.88 30.02
C LYS A 1117 16.93 5.45 29.51
N GLN A 1118 16.43 4.50 30.30
CA GLN A 1118 16.47 3.08 29.94
C GLN A 1118 15.52 2.75 28.80
N LEU A 1119 14.27 3.25 28.85
CA LEU A 1119 13.23 2.95 27.86
C LEU A 1119 13.66 3.35 26.45
N ALA A 1120 14.16 4.57 26.31
CA ALA A 1120 14.49 5.17 25.02
C ALA A 1120 15.95 4.94 24.62
N GLY A 1121 16.70 4.12 25.37
CA GLY A 1121 18.11 3.84 25.07
C GLY A 1121 18.98 5.09 25.10
N LEU A 1122 18.68 6.07 25.95
CA LEU A 1122 19.33 7.38 25.90
C LEU A 1122 20.83 7.32 26.19
N GLN A 1123 21.28 6.28 26.90
CA GLN A 1123 22.71 6.02 27.12
C GLN A 1123 23.46 5.56 25.86
N ASP A 1124 22.74 4.98 24.90
CA ASP A 1124 23.29 4.42 23.67
C ASP A 1124 23.23 5.43 22.52
N LEU A 1125 22.39 6.45 22.67
CA LEU A 1125 22.33 7.59 21.78
C LEU A 1125 23.46 8.57 22.04
N ASP A 1126 23.81 9.33 21.01
CA ASP A 1126 24.62 10.52 21.19
C ASP A 1126 23.93 11.46 22.19
N PRO A 1127 24.57 11.85 23.30
CA PRO A 1127 23.97 12.75 24.29
C PRO A 1127 23.64 14.14 23.73
N ASN A 1128 24.11 14.46 22.52
CA ASN A 1128 23.76 15.68 21.81
C ASN A 1128 22.43 15.56 21.03
N HIS A 1129 21.86 14.36 20.87
CA HIS A 1129 20.54 14.13 20.28
C HIS A 1129 19.39 14.48 21.23
N MET A 1130 19.68 14.63 22.53
CA MET A 1130 18.66 14.79 23.57
C MET A 1130 17.71 15.95 23.28
N GLY A 1131 18.23 17.12 22.90
CA GLY A 1131 17.39 18.27 22.57
C GLY A 1131 16.47 18.06 21.35
N MET A 1132 16.92 17.31 20.35
CA MET A 1132 16.13 17.00 19.15
C MET A 1132 15.00 16.06 19.51
N LEU A 1133 15.33 15.01 20.25
CA LEU A 1133 14.38 14.06 20.81
C LEU A 1133 13.32 14.79 21.66
N GLU A 1134 13.74 15.67 22.57
CA GLU A 1134 12.80 16.44 23.41
C GLU A 1134 11.90 17.36 22.59
N THR A 1135 12.38 17.89 21.46
CA THR A 1135 11.57 18.70 20.55
C THR A 1135 10.43 17.86 19.95
N VAL A 1136 10.73 16.63 19.53
CA VAL A 1136 9.74 15.70 18.99
C VAL A 1136 8.76 15.26 20.08
N VAL A 1137 9.23 14.89 21.27
CA VAL A 1137 8.35 14.52 22.38
C VAL A 1137 7.45 15.70 22.77
N ALA A 1138 8.00 16.89 22.93
CA ALA A 1138 7.21 18.04 23.34
C ALA A 1138 6.18 18.47 22.26
N SER A 1139 6.46 18.21 20.98
CA SER A 1139 5.52 18.57 19.91
C SER A 1139 4.22 17.77 19.98
N ARG A 1140 4.19 16.60 20.62
CA ARG A 1140 3.04 15.69 20.62
C ARG A 1140 2.10 15.82 21.82
N GLY A 1141 2.42 16.70 22.77
CA GLY A 1141 1.51 17.00 23.87
C GLY A 1141 0.21 17.64 23.36
N ARG A 1142 -0.95 17.26 23.90
CA ARG A 1142 -2.28 17.81 23.57
C ARG A 1142 -2.27 19.34 23.55
N LYS A 1143 -1.78 19.94 24.64
CA LYS A 1143 -1.43 21.36 24.72
C LYS A 1143 0.08 21.50 24.90
N PHE A 1144 0.63 22.58 24.38
CA PHE A 1144 2.02 22.94 24.56
C PHE A 1144 2.15 24.35 25.11
N SER A 1145 3.05 24.55 26.08
CA SER A 1145 3.45 25.90 26.51
C SER A 1145 4.96 26.07 26.48
N GLY A 1146 5.44 27.01 25.67
CA GLY A 1146 6.85 27.26 25.41
C GLY A 1146 7.39 28.56 26.02
N THR A 1147 8.70 28.76 25.90
CA THR A 1147 9.37 30.01 26.26
C THR A 1147 9.44 30.92 25.03
N PHE A 1148 8.82 32.10 25.09
CA PHE A 1148 8.82 33.04 23.95
C PHE A 1148 10.26 33.50 23.61
N ARG A 1149 10.56 33.67 22.32
CA ARG A 1149 11.90 33.91 21.74
C ARG A 1149 12.90 32.76 21.87
N SER A 1150 12.49 31.60 22.38
CA SER A 1150 13.30 30.40 22.28
C SER A 1150 13.10 29.75 20.91
N THR A 1151 14.17 29.62 20.13
CA THR A 1151 14.15 28.94 18.83
C THR A 1151 13.85 27.45 18.97
N PHE A 1152 14.05 26.87 20.15
CA PHE A 1152 13.63 25.52 20.52
C PHE A 1152 12.11 25.41 20.67
N SER A 1153 11.48 26.34 21.42
CA SER A 1153 10.01 26.42 21.48
C SER A 1153 9.40 26.75 20.14
N GLY A 1154 10.06 27.60 19.35
CA GLY A 1154 9.69 27.85 17.97
C GLY A 1154 9.61 26.53 17.22
N TYR A 1155 10.70 25.76 17.17
CA TYR A 1155 10.71 24.54 16.38
C TYR A 1155 9.68 23.50 16.84
N ILE A 1156 9.45 23.35 18.16
CA ILE A 1156 8.35 22.52 18.67
C ILE A 1156 7.01 22.95 18.05
N ASN A 1157 6.71 24.25 17.99
CA ASN A 1157 5.48 24.76 17.40
C ASN A 1157 5.36 24.48 15.89
N ARG A 1158 6.47 24.51 15.15
CA ARG A 1158 6.43 24.07 13.75
C ARG A 1158 6.16 22.58 13.62
N LEU A 1159 6.81 21.74 14.44
CA LEU A 1159 6.53 20.31 14.45
C LEU A 1159 5.07 20.04 14.81
N ARG A 1160 4.51 20.78 15.78
CA ARG A 1160 3.07 20.75 16.11
C ARG A 1160 2.21 21.06 14.88
N GLY A 1161 2.56 22.11 14.14
CA GLY A 1161 1.89 22.46 12.89
C GLY A 1161 1.97 21.37 11.83
N TYR A 1162 3.15 20.78 11.64
CA TYR A 1162 3.34 19.64 10.74
C TYR A 1162 2.56 18.39 11.18
N HIS A 1163 2.40 18.18 12.48
CA HIS A 1163 1.54 17.14 13.05
C HIS A 1163 0.05 17.47 13.02
N GLY A 1164 -0.34 18.61 12.46
CA GLY A 1164 -1.74 19.00 12.33
C GLY A 1164 -2.38 19.51 13.61
N MET A 1165 -1.58 20.01 14.55
CA MET A 1165 -2.07 20.54 15.82
C MET A 1165 -2.40 22.02 15.70
N SER A 1166 -3.64 22.39 16.07
CA SER A 1166 -4.12 23.78 16.03
C SER A 1166 -3.17 24.72 16.75
N VAL A 1167 -2.88 25.88 16.16
CA VAL A 1167 -2.05 26.93 16.78
C VAL A 1167 -2.63 27.45 18.09
N THR A 1168 -3.95 27.26 18.30
CA THR A 1168 -4.68 27.57 19.54
C THR A 1168 -4.35 26.63 20.71
N THR A 1169 -3.59 25.56 20.43
CA THR A 1169 -3.10 24.62 21.44
C THR A 1169 -1.69 24.94 21.92
N SER A 1170 -1.08 26.01 21.38
CA SER A 1170 0.31 26.40 21.60
C SER A 1170 0.40 27.76 22.27
N PHE A 1171 0.86 27.73 23.52
CA PHE A 1171 0.93 28.89 24.39
C PHE A 1171 2.38 29.28 24.67
N TYR A 1172 2.56 30.47 25.23
CA TYR A 1172 3.81 30.88 25.87
C TYR A 1172 3.62 31.12 27.37
N GLY A 1173 4.67 30.88 28.15
CA GLY A 1173 4.64 31.05 29.60
C GLY A 1173 4.48 32.49 30.10
N SER A 1174 4.99 33.48 29.37
CA SER A 1174 4.86 34.90 29.75
C SER A 1174 3.49 35.45 29.37
N MET A 1175 2.78 36.05 30.32
CA MET A 1175 1.38 36.48 30.12
C MET A 1175 1.19 37.44 28.94
N GLY A 1176 2.10 38.41 28.75
CA GLY A 1176 2.05 39.36 27.63
C GLY A 1176 2.32 38.74 26.26
N ASP A 1177 2.89 37.54 26.23
CA ASP A 1177 3.21 36.81 24.99
C ASP A 1177 2.36 35.54 24.83
N ARG A 1178 1.54 35.21 25.83
CA ARG A 1178 0.88 33.92 25.98
C ARG A 1178 0.17 33.45 24.72
N PHE A 1179 -0.55 34.36 24.08
CA PHE A 1179 -1.36 34.10 22.88
C PHE A 1179 -0.66 34.52 21.58
N LYS A 1180 0.64 34.86 21.61
CA LYS A 1180 1.35 35.31 20.39
C LYS A 1180 1.38 34.28 19.28
N HIS A 1181 1.24 32.99 19.58
CA HIS A 1181 1.15 31.95 18.56
C HIS A 1181 -0.27 31.80 17.99
N HIS A 1182 -1.30 32.24 18.73
CA HIS A 1182 -2.71 32.14 18.31
C HIS A 1182 -3.09 33.23 17.29
N ILE A 1183 -2.24 34.25 17.15
CA ILE A 1183 -2.49 35.37 16.25
C ILE A 1183 -1.73 35.12 14.95
N TRP A 1184 -2.49 34.95 13.87
CA TRP A 1184 -2.02 35.08 12.51
C TRP A 1184 -2.32 36.50 12.01
N PRO A 1185 -1.29 37.34 11.78
CA PRO A 1185 -1.47 38.65 11.18
C PRO A 1185 -2.14 38.55 9.81
N ALA A 1186 -2.74 39.62 9.32
CA ALA A 1186 -3.50 39.59 8.07
C ALA A 1186 -2.66 39.05 6.89
N ALA A 1187 -3.29 38.32 5.96
CA ALA A 1187 -2.67 37.78 4.74
C ALA A 1187 -1.97 38.83 3.85
N ASN A 1188 -2.23 40.13 4.07
CA ASN A 1188 -1.57 41.26 3.39
C ASN A 1188 -0.81 42.18 4.37
N ILE A 1189 -0.38 41.64 5.50
CA ILE A 1189 0.62 42.24 6.37
C ILE A 1189 1.48 41.07 6.80
N HIS A 1190 2.56 40.81 6.06
CA HIS A 1190 3.63 39.94 6.51
C HIS A 1190 4.20 40.50 7.82
N SER A 1191 3.54 40.32 8.97
CA SER A 1191 3.97 40.89 10.25
C SER A 1191 5.07 40.02 10.87
N THR A 1192 6.05 39.64 10.06
CA THR A 1192 7.41 39.37 10.49
C THR A 1192 7.95 40.65 11.10
N ASN A 1193 7.64 40.86 12.38
CA ASN A 1193 8.30 41.87 13.21
C ASN A 1193 9.83 41.67 13.14
N LEU A 1194 10.58 42.67 13.61
CA LEU A 1194 12.05 42.70 13.72
C LEU A 1194 12.70 41.52 14.49
N ASP A 1195 11.95 40.49 14.90
CA ASP A 1195 12.45 39.27 15.53
C ASP A 1195 11.94 38.04 14.75
N THR A 1196 12.39 37.87 13.50
CA THR A 1196 11.90 36.80 12.58
C THR A 1196 12.29 35.38 13.01
N TYR A 1197 13.05 35.23 14.10
CA TYR A 1197 13.43 33.97 14.74
C TYR A 1197 12.63 33.67 16.02
N ALA A 1198 11.84 34.62 16.52
CA ALA A 1198 11.31 34.55 17.90
C ALA A 1198 10.13 33.59 18.09
N LYS A 1199 9.40 33.28 17.02
CA LYS A 1199 8.32 32.29 16.98
C LYS A 1199 8.18 31.77 15.56
N GLU A 1200 7.51 30.64 15.40
CA GLU A 1200 7.06 30.18 14.09
C GLU A 1200 5.72 30.79 13.70
N TRP A 1201 5.44 30.80 12.40
CA TRP A 1201 4.16 31.21 11.84
C TRP A 1201 3.45 30.08 11.11
N PRO A 1202 2.11 30.09 11.09
CA PRO A 1202 1.32 29.10 10.36
C PRO A 1202 1.67 29.01 8.87
N ASP A 1203 2.22 30.09 8.28
CA ASP A 1203 2.67 30.13 6.89
C ASP A 1203 3.64 29.00 6.49
N ALA A 1204 4.27 28.36 7.47
CA ALA A 1204 5.21 27.27 7.28
C ALA A 1204 4.57 25.89 7.12
N TRP A 1205 3.29 25.71 7.49
CA TRP A 1205 2.59 24.41 7.43
C TRP A 1205 1.11 24.48 7.05
N ASN A 1206 0.44 25.62 7.20
CA ASN A 1206 -0.96 25.80 6.81
C ASN A 1206 -1.07 25.98 5.31
N GLY A 1207 -1.93 25.18 4.66
CA GLY A 1207 -2.22 25.26 3.24
C GLY A 1207 -1.02 25.06 2.32
N ILE A 1208 0.13 24.60 2.84
CA ILE A 1208 1.36 24.48 2.05
C ILE A 1208 1.27 23.38 1.00
N ASP A 1209 0.24 22.53 1.00
CA ASP A 1209 0.03 21.52 -0.04
C ASP A 1209 -0.70 22.08 -1.29
N ALA A 1210 -1.16 23.34 -1.22
CA ALA A 1210 -1.85 24.05 -2.30
C ALA A 1210 -0.91 24.96 -3.11
N ASP A 1211 -1.43 25.50 -4.22
CA ASP A 1211 -0.72 26.45 -5.10
C ASP A 1211 -1.09 27.91 -4.82
N VAL A 1212 -1.93 28.14 -3.82
CA VAL A 1212 -2.40 29.45 -3.42
C VAL A 1212 -1.90 29.80 -2.04
N ALA A 1213 -1.85 31.10 -1.75
CA ALA A 1213 -1.49 31.56 -0.42
C ALA A 1213 -2.59 31.15 0.58
N PRO A 1214 -2.23 30.68 1.77
CA PRO A 1214 -3.21 30.20 2.72
C PRO A 1214 -4.05 31.39 3.28
N SER A 1215 -5.37 31.21 3.39
CA SER A 1215 -6.27 32.28 3.87
C SER A 1215 -6.35 32.30 5.40
N LYS A 1216 -6.70 33.45 6.01
CA LYS A 1216 -6.80 33.58 7.48
C LYS A 1216 -7.73 32.55 8.14
N ILE A 1217 -8.73 32.05 7.40
CA ILE A 1217 -9.75 31.11 7.89
C ILE A 1217 -9.15 29.70 8.06
N GLU A 1218 -8.12 29.36 7.30
CA GLU A 1218 -7.46 28.04 7.36
C GLU A 1218 -6.65 27.84 8.65
N GLY A 1219 -6.31 28.91 9.36
CA GLY A 1219 -5.52 28.86 10.60
C GLY A 1219 -6.31 28.92 11.90
N THR A 1220 -7.65 28.98 11.85
CA THR A 1220 -8.52 29.11 13.03
C THR A 1220 -9.20 27.83 13.51
N PHE A 1221 -8.95 26.68 12.85
CA PHE A 1221 -9.53 25.39 13.23
C PHE A 1221 -8.73 24.66 14.32
#